data_AF-A0A5N4EBU2-F1
#
_entry.id   AF-A0A5N4EBU2-F1
#
_cell.length_a   1.000
_cell.length_b   1.000
_cell.length_c   1.000
_cell.angle_alpha   90.00
_cell.angle_beta   90.00
_cell.angle_gamma   90.00
#
_symmetry.space_group_name_H-M   'P 1'
#
loop_
_entity.id
_entity.type
_entity.pdbx_description
1 polymer ?
#
loop_
_entity_poly.entity_id
_entity_poly.type
_entity_poly.pdbx_seq_one_letter_code
_entity_poly.pdbx_strand_id
1 'polypeptide(L)'
;MLHSNMQTSDQKKVLKNPPAGVRKIILSTNIAETSITVNDVVFVIDSGKVKEKSFDALNFVTMLKMVWISKASAIQRKGRAGRCRPGICFRLFSRLRFQNMLEFQTPELLRMPLQELCLHTKLLAPVNCPIADFLMKAPEPPPALIVRNAVQMLKTIDAMDAWEDLTELGYHLADLPVEPHLGKMVLCAVVLKCLDPILTIACTLAYRDPFVLPTQASQKRAAMLCRKRFTAGTFSDHMALLRAFQAWQKARSDGWERAFCEKNFLSQATMEIIIGMRTQLLGQLRASGFVRARGGGDIRDVNTNSENWAVVKAALVAGMYPNLVHVDRENVVLTGPKEKKVRFHPTSVLSQPQYKKIPPANGQAAAVQALPTDWLIYDEMTRAHRIANIRCCSAVTPVTVLVFCGPARLASNALQEPSSFRADGIPNDGSDSEMEDRTTANLAALKLDEWLTFKLEPEAASLLLQLRQKWHSLFLRRMRAPSKPWSQVDEATIRAIIAVLSTEEQSAGLQQPSGIGQRPRPMSSEELPLASSWRSNNSRKSSADTEFSDESTTAERVLMKSPSPALHPPQKYKDRGILHPKRSTDDRSDQSSVKSTDSNSYPSPCASPSPPSSGKGSKSPSPRPNMPIRYFIMKSSNLRNLEISQQKGIWSTTPSNERKLNRAFWESSMVYLVFSVQGSGHFQGFSRMSSEIGREKSQDWGSAGLGGVFKVEWIRKENLPFQFAHHLLNPWNDNKKVQISRDGQELEPQVGEQLLQLWERLPLGEKTTTD
;
A
#
# COMPACT_ATOMS: atom_id res chain seq x y z
N MET A 1 -3.20 25.22 5.84
CA MET A 1 -3.08 23.74 5.70
C MET A 1 -1.81 23.30 6.42
N LEU A 2 -1.81 22.13 7.05
CA LEU A 2 -0.66 21.50 7.67
C LEU A 2 -0.72 19.98 7.45
N HIS A 3 0.31 19.42 6.82
CA HIS A 3 0.37 18.00 6.43
C HIS A 3 1.84 17.60 6.28
N SER A 4 2.20 16.36 6.62
CA SER A 4 3.58 15.84 6.53
C SER A 4 4.21 15.96 5.14
N ASN A 5 3.41 15.80 4.08
CA ASN A 5 3.82 15.92 2.67
C ASN A 5 3.87 17.37 2.12
N MET A 6 3.75 18.40 2.96
CA MET A 6 4.02 19.79 2.59
C MET A 6 5.49 20.15 2.84
N GLN A 7 6.02 21.16 2.13
CA GLN A 7 7.37 21.68 2.38
C GLN A 7 7.55 22.17 3.82
N THR A 8 8.74 21.98 4.40
CA THR A 8 9.08 22.43 5.76
C THR A 8 8.93 23.94 5.94
N SER A 9 9.18 24.73 4.89
CA SER A 9 8.94 26.17 4.83
C SER A 9 7.46 26.51 5.05
N ASP A 10 6.55 25.82 4.38
CA ASP A 10 5.10 25.95 4.54
C ASP A 10 4.61 25.47 5.91
N GLN A 11 5.18 24.38 6.43
CA GLN A 11 4.88 23.92 7.79
C GLN A 11 5.29 25.00 8.82
N LYS A 12 6.49 25.58 8.71
CA LYS A 12 6.98 26.66 9.58
C LYS A 12 6.13 27.94 9.54
N LYS A 13 5.40 28.22 8.46
CA LYS A 13 4.45 29.37 8.40
C LYS A 13 3.38 29.30 9.49
N VAL A 14 2.99 28.10 9.95
CA VAL A 14 1.97 27.92 11.00
C VAL A 14 2.41 28.49 12.36
N LEU A 15 3.72 28.56 12.60
CA LEU A 15 4.32 29.00 13.87
C LEU A 15 4.39 30.53 14.00
N LYS A 16 4.26 31.28 12.89
CA LYS A 16 4.28 32.74 12.92
C LYS A 16 2.95 33.29 13.43
N ASN A 17 2.99 34.37 14.20
CA ASN A 17 1.77 35.08 14.63
C ASN A 17 1.05 35.70 13.42
N PRO A 18 -0.29 35.74 13.39
CA PRO A 18 -1.03 36.45 12.35
C PRO A 18 -0.93 37.98 12.56
N PRO A 19 -1.16 38.80 11.52
CA PRO A 19 -1.31 40.24 11.67
C PRO A 19 -2.47 40.63 12.61
N ALA A 20 -2.43 41.85 13.15
CA ALA A 20 -3.52 42.39 13.95
C ALA A 20 -4.85 42.34 13.17
N GLY A 21 -5.95 42.00 13.86
CA GLY A 21 -7.28 41.80 13.26
C GLY A 21 -7.46 40.49 12.47
N VAL A 22 -6.40 39.73 12.16
CA VAL A 22 -6.47 38.51 11.35
C VAL A 22 -6.52 37.25 12.22
N ARG A 23 -7.52 36.38 12.00
CA ARG A 23 -7.61 35.08 12.68
C ARG A 23 -6.86 33.99 11.93
N LYS A 24 -5.87 33.37 12.57
CA LYS A 24 -5.19 32.16 12.05
C LYS A 24 -6.15 30.96 12.10
N ILE A 25 -6.31 30.25 10.98
CA ILE A 25 -7.07 28.99 10.90
C ILE A 25 -6.16 27.89 10.37
N ILE A 26 -6.01 26.80 11.13
CA ILE A 26 -5.08 25.71 10.83
C ILE A 26 -5.88 24.43 10.55
N LEU A 27 -5.98 24.05 9.29
CA LEU A 27 -6.49 22.74 8.87
C LEU A 27 -5.32 21.74 8.86
N SER A 28 -5.35 20.75 9.76
CA SER A 28 -4.22 19.83 10.03
C SER A 28 -4.66 18.36 10.07
N THR A 29 -3.70 17.45 9.84
CA THR A 29 -3.79 16.05 10.28
C THR A 29 -3.31 15.90 11.73
N ASN A 30 -3.14 14.66 12.21
CA ASN A 30 -2.50 14.31 13.48
C ASN A 30 -1.07 14.83 13.66
N ILE A 31 -0.42 15.42 12.65
CA ILE A 31 0.88 16.08 12.79
C ILE A 31 0.87 17.21 13.85
N ALA A 32 -0.25 17.88 14.07
CA ALA A 32 -0.42 18.88 15.14
C ALA A 32 -0.73 18.28 16.53
N GLU A 33 -1.04 16.98 16.59
CA GLU A 33 -1.35 16.25 17.82
C GLU A 33 -0.09 15.92 18.62
N THR A 34 1.01 15.62 17.92
CA THR A 34 2.32 15.27 18.50
C THR A 34 3.43 16.15 17.93
N SER A 35 3.77 15.98 16.65
CA SER A 35 5.01 16.43 16.00
C SER A 35 5.23 17.95 15.91
N ILE A 36 4.17 18.76 15.81
CA ILE A 36 4.27 20.22 15.71
C ILE A 36 3.52 20.90 16.86
N THR A 37 4.23 21.78 17.56
CA THR A 37 3.70 22.60 18.65
C THR A 37 3.43 24.00 18.15
N VAL A 38 2.17 24.40 18.15
CA VAL A 38 1.71 25.76 17.83
C VAL A 38 1.19 26.38 19.13
N ASN A 39 1.69 27.57 19.49
CA ASN A 39 1.48 28.14 20.82
C ASN A 39 0.20 28.99 20.92
N ASP A 40 -0.23 29.63 19.83
CA ASP A 40 -1.39 30.54 19.80
C ASP A 40 -2.75 29.86 19.55
N VAL A 41 -2.84 28.53 19.72
CA VAL A 41 -4.09 27.78 19.52
C VAL A 41 -4.95 27.84 20.78
N VAL A 42 -6.10 28.53 20.67
CA VAL A 42 -7.13 28.65 21.73
C VAL A 42 -8.38 27.83 21.41
N PHE A 43 -8.61 27.52 20.13
CA PHE A 43 -9.75 26.76 19.66
C PHE A 43 -9.28 25.54 18.86
N VAL A 44 -9.71 24.36 19.26
CA VAL A 44 -9.50 23.10 18.53
C VAL A 44 -10.85 22.58 18.04
N ILE A 45 -10.93 22.20 16.77
CA ILE A 45 -12.07 21.48 16.20
C ILE A 45 -11.57 20.07 15.87
N ASP A 46 -11.96 19.10 16.69
CA ASP A 46 -11.58 17.70 16.56
C ASP A 46 -12.65 16.91 15.81
N SER A 47 -12.31 16.43 14.61
CA SER A 47 -13.17 15.60 13.78
C SER A 47 -13.37 14.18 14.34
N GLY A 48 -12.59 13.76 15.33
CA GLY A 48 -12.59 12.39 15.86
C GLY A 48 -12.02 11.35 14.91
N LYS A 49 -11.47 11.76 13.76
CA LYS A 49 -10.95 10.86 12.73
C LYS A 49 -9.44 11.03 12.51
N VAL A 50 -8.82 9.96 12.04
CA VAL A 50 -7.44 9.92 11.55
C VAL A 50 -7.36 8.97 10.34
N LYS A 51 -6.38 9.20 9.45
CA LYS A 51 -5.99 8.21 8.45
C LYS A 51 -4.81 7.43 8.99
N GLU A 52 -4.99 6.14 9.19
CA GLU A 52 -4.02 5.24 9.80
C GLU A 52 -3.47 4.25 8.77
N LYS A 53 -2.15 4.05 8.76
CA LYS A 53 -1.49 2.99 7.99
C LYS A 53 -1.63 1.68 8.77
N SER A 54 -2.23 0.68 8.15
CA SER A 54 -2.36 -0.68 8.68
C SER A 54 -2.00 -1.68 7.59
N PHE A 55 -1.24 -2.72 7.92
CA PHE A 55 -0.85 -3.77 6.99
C PHE A 55 -1.85 -4.94 7.00
N ASP A 56 -2.28 -5.38 5.83
CA ASP A 56 -3.00 -6.64 5.65
C ASP A 56 -1.97 -7.74 5.32
N ALA A 57 -1.55 -8.45 6.37
CA ALA A 57 -0.53 -9.50 6.27
C ALA A 57 -1.03 -10.83 5.68
N LEU A 58 -2.33 -10.96 5.35
CA LEU A 58 -2.82 -12.09 4.55
C LEU A 58 -2.64 -11.83 3.06
N ASN A 59 -2.92 -10.60 2.63
CA ASN A 59 -2.80 -10.18 1.23
C ASN A 59 -1.44 -9.53 0.90
N PHE A 60 -0.61 -9.23 1.91
CA PHE A 60 0.61 -8.42 1.81
C PHE A 60 0.38 -7.00 1.25
N VAL A 61 -0.68 -6.33 1.72
CA VAL A 61 -1.10 -5.01 1.19
C VAL A 61 -1.16 -3.95 2.28
N THR A 62 -0.52 -2.81 2.06
CA THR A 62 -0.73 -1.62 2.90
C THR A 62 -2.16 -1.09 2.71
N MET A 63 -2.85 -0.78 3.80
CA MET A 63 -4.13 -0.09 3.78
C MET A 63 -4.00 1.27 4.49
N LEU A 64 -4.62 2.31 3.92
CA LEU A 64 -4.76 3.62 4.57
C LEU A 64 -6.23 3.83 4.97
N LYS A 65 -6.59 3.44 6.18
CA LYS A 65 -7.98 3.41 6.67
C LYS A 65 -8.34 4.71 7.37
N MET A 66 -9.56 5.21 7.17
CA MET A 66 -10.10 6.33 7.97
C MET A 66 -10.78 5.80 9.24
N VAL A 67 -10.03 5.74 10.33
CA VAL A 67 -10.48 5.18 11.61
C VAL A 67 -10.94 6.28 12.57
N TRP A 68 -11.69 5.90 13.61
CA TRP A 68 -11.90 6.77 14.77
C TRP A 68 -10.60 6.85 15.58
N ILE A 69 -10.34 8.02 16.17
CA ILE A 69 -9.20 8.18 17.08
C ILE A 69 -9.46 7.47 18.43
N SER A 70 -8.40 7.26 19.20
CA SER A 70 -8.50 6.83 20.59
C SER A 70 -8.92 7.97 21.51
N LYS A 71 -9.38 7.63 22.72
CA LYS A 71 -9.66 8.62 23.78
C LYS A 71 -8.39 9.39 24.15
N ALA A 72 -7.24 8.72 24.23
CA ALA A 72 -5.94 9.35 24.45
C ALA A 72 -5.63 10.43 23.39
N SER A 73 -5.83 10.14 22.10
CA SER A 73 -5.68 11.14 21.02
C SER A 73 -6.65 12.31 21.18
N ALA A 74 -7.92 12.04 21.50
CA ALA A 74 -8.91 13.10 21.74
C ALA A 74 -8.57 13.97 22.98
N ILE A 75 -7.86 13.43 23.96
CA ILE A 75 -7.34 14.16 25.13
C ILE A 75 -6.11 14.99 24.74
N GLN A 76 -5.15 14.43 23.98
CA GLN A 76 -4.00 15.18 23.46
C GLN A 76 -4.46 16.38 22.61
N ARG A 77 -5.44 16.19 21.73
CA ARG A 77 -6.06 17.26 20.92
C ARG A 77 -6.70 18.34 21.79
N LYS A 78 -7.45 17.98 22.83
CA LYS A 78 -7.98 18.93 23.83
C LYS A 78 -6.84 19.76 24.45
N GLY A 79 -5.74 19.11 24.83
CA GLY A 79 -4.56 19.76 25.42
C GLY A 79 -3.89 20.81 24.52
N ARG A 80 -4.06 20.73 23.19
CA ARG A 80 -3.51 21.73 22.25
C ARG A 80 -4.20 23.10 22.34
N ALA A 81 -5.43 23.18 22.85
CA ALA A 81 -6.16 24.44 23.03
C ALA A 81 -5.82 25.20 24.33
N GLY A 82 -5.25 24.51 25.33
CA GLY A 82 -5.09 25.03 26.70
C GLY A 82 -3.68 25.47 27.06
N ARG A 83 -2.80 25.71 26.07
CA ARG A 83 -1.35 25.87 26.31
C ARG A 83 -0.93 27.23 26.84
N CYS A 84 -1.44 28.31 26.25
CA CYS A 84 -1.03 29.68 26.60
C CYS A 84 -2.15 30.50 27.27
N ARG A 85 -3.37 29.95 27.35
CA ARG A 85 -4.55 30.52 28.04
C ARG A 85 -5.68 29.46 28.06
N PRO A 86 -6.77 29.66 28.84
CA PRO A 86 -7.96 28.83 28.72
C PRO A 86 -8.49 28.80 27.28
N GLY A 87 -8.89 27.61 26.81
CA GLY A 87 -9.31 27.38 25.44
C GLY A 87 -10.36 26.28 25.32
N ILE A 88 -10.97 26.17 24.13
CA ILE A 88 -12.14 25.32 23.87
C ILE A 88 -11.81 24.27 22.82
N CYS A 89 -12.19 23.02 23.09
CA CYS A 89 -12.08 21.90 22.15
C CYS A 89 -13.47 21.40 21.75
N PHE A 90 -13.89 21.71 20.53
CA PHE A 90 -15.12 21.24 19.92
C PHE A 90 -14.89 19.83 19.35
N ARG A 91 -15.62 18.82 19.83
CA ARG A 91 -15.54 17.44 19.34
C ARG A 91 -16.73 17.15 18.44
N LEU A 92 -16.48 16.79 17.18
CA LEU A 92 -17.53 16.50 16.18
C LEU A 92 -18.06 15.05 16.28
N PHE A 93 -18.25 14.57 17.51
CA PHE A 93 -18.72 13.22 17.82
C PHE A 93 -19.43 13.19 19.18
N SER A 94 -20.45 12.34 19.31
CA SER A 94 -21.27 12.26 20.52
C SER A 94 -20.51 11.68 21.71
N ARG A 95 -21.03 11.93 22.93
CA ARG A 95 -20.51 11.31 24.17
C ARG A 95 -20.51 9.77 24.08
N LEU A 96 -21.59 9.20 23.53
CA LEU A 96 -21.69 7.76 23.25
C LEU A 96 -20.58 7.26 22.32
N ARG A 97 -20.26 8.02 21.24
CA ARG A 97 -19.13 7.67 20.36
C ARG A 97 -17.80 7.72 21.10
N PHE A 98 -17.55 8.74 21.94
CA PHE A 98 -16.34 8.85 22.75
C PHE A 98 -16.18 7.71 23.76
N GLN A 99 -17.28 7.31 24.43
CA GLN A 99 -17.28 6.16 25.35
C GLN A 99 -16.91 4.85 24.64
N ASN A 100 -17.33 4.70 23.38
CA ASN A 100 -17.06 3.55 22.51
C ASN A 100 -15.80 3.72 21.62
N MET A 101 -14.91 4.68 21.92
CA MET A 101 -13.56 4.73 21.32
C MET A 101 -12.59 3.84 22.11
N LEU A 102 -11.56 3.31 21.45
CA LEU A 102 -10.45 2.65 22.14
C LEU A 102 -9.76 3.64 23.09
N GLU A 103 -9.24 3.16 24.22
CA GLU A 103 -8.51 4.01 25.18
C GLU A 103 -7.24 4.58 24.56
N PHE A 104 -6.44 3.70 23.97
CA PHE A 104 -5.19 4.00 23.26
C PHE A 104 -5.29 3.64 21.76
N GLN A 105 -4.30 4.06 20.98
CA GLN A 105 -4.17 3.65 19.59
C GLN A 105 -3.61 2.22 19.53
N THR A 106 -4.05 1.40 18.56
CA THR A 106 -3.48 0.06 18.34
C THR A 106 -1.96 0.13 18.13
N PRO A 107 -1.15 -0.62 18.91
CA PRO A 107 0.31 -0.62 18.80
C PRO A 107 0.82 -0.98 17.41
N GLU A 108 2.00 -0.48 17.03
CA GLU A 108 2.60 -0.72 15.71
C GLU A 108 2.90 -2.19 15.45
N LEU A 109 3.28 -2.93 16.50
CA LEU A 109 3.44 -4.38 16.51
C LEU A 109 2.21 -5.15 15.99
N LEU A 110 1.00 -4.59 16.10
CA LEU A 110 -0.24 -5.23 15.67
C LEU A 110 -0.76 -4.72 14.31
N ARG A 111 -0.12 -3.69 13.72
CA ARG A 111 -0.61 -3.03 12.48
C ARG A 111 0.44 -2.76 11.41
N MET A 112 1.72 -3.03 11.64
CA MET A 112 2.81 -2.84 10.68
C MET A 112 3.37 -4.17 10.17
N PRO A 113 4.12 -4.20 9.04
CA PRO A 113 4.85 -5.39 8.62
C PRO A 113 5.88 -5.80 9.69
N LEU A 114 6.10 -7.11 9.88
CA LEU A 114 6.93 -7.65 10.96
C LEU A 114 8.26 -8.25 10.51
N GLN A 115 8.61 -8.16 9.22
CA GLN A 115 9.79 -8.81 8.63
C GLN A 115 11.10 -8.37 9.32
N GLU A 116 11.32 -7.06 9.44
CA GLU A 116 12.47 -6.50 10.13
C GLU A 116 12.50 -6.91 11.62
N LEU A 117 11.34 -6.88 12.30
CA LEU A 117 11.24 -7.31 13.68
C LEU A 117 11.56 -8.80 13.85
N CYS A 118 11.09 -9.67 12.95
CA CYS A 118 11.35 -11.11 13.00
C CYS A 118 12.84 -11.42 12.81
N LEU A 119 13.51 -10.69 11.92
CA LEU A 119 14.95 -10.79 11.67
C LEU A 119 15.76 -10.46 12.94
N HIS A 120 15.49 -9.31 13.56
CA HIS A 120 16.10 -8.91 14.83
C HIS A 120 15.71 -9.83 16.00
N THR A 121 14.47 -10.33 16.02
CA THR A 121 14.01 -11.29 17.04
C THR A 121 14.85 -12.55 17.02
N LYS A 122 15.19 -13.09 15.83
CA LYS A 122 16.02 -14.30 15.74
C LYS A 122 17.44 -14.11 16.28
N LEU A 123 18.00 -12.90 16.21
CA LEU A 123 19.30 -12.57 16.82
C LEU A 123 19.26 -12.48 18.36
N LEU A 124 18.09 -12.23 18.94
CA LEU A 124 17.91 -11.97 20.39
C LEU A 124 17.22 -13.12 21.13
N ALA A 125 16.47 -13.96 20.42
CA ALA A 125 15.78 -15.10 21.00
C ALA A 125 16.77 -16.19 21.45
N PRO A 126 16.44 -16.97 22.50
CA PRO A 126 17.22 -18.14 22.86
C PRO A 126 17.39 -19.12 21.69
N VAL A 127 18.51 -19.85 21.68
CA VAL A 127 18.76 -20.92 20.69
C VAL A 127 17.58 -21.90 20.68
N ASN A 128 17.14 -22.30 19.49
CA ASN A 128 15.96 -23.15 19.24
C ASN A 128 14.59 -22.56 19.65
N CYS A 129 14.48 -21.26 19.98
CA CYS A 129 13.19 -20.60 20.21
C CYS A 129 12.59 -20.11 18.88
N PRO A 130 11.38 -20.57 18.48
CA PRO A 130 10.68 -20.03 17.31
C PRO A 130 10.36 -18.55 17.48
N ILE A 131 10.38 -17.79 16.38
CA ILE A 131 10.19 -16.33 16.43
C ILE A 131 8.80 -15.96 16.94
N ALA A 132 7.79 -16.77 16.60
CA ALA A 132 6.43 -16.64 17.11
C ALA A 132 6.39 -16.75 18.65
N ASP A 133 7.03 -17.76 19.22
CA ASP A 133 6.98 -18.05 20.67
C ASP A 133 7.73 -17.00 21.49
N PHE A 134 8.76 -16.37 20.91
CA PHE A 134 9.40 -15.21 21.51
C PHE A 134 8.47 -13.98 21.50
N LEU A 135 7.87 -13.65 20.34
CA LEU A 135 6.96 -12.49 20.22
C LEU A 135 5.65 -12.64 21.00
N MET A 136 5.22 -13.88 21.30
CA MET A 136 4.09 -14.14 22.22
C MET A 136 4.32 -13.62 23.65
N LYS A 137 5.56 -13.26 24.02
CA LYS A 137 5.91 -12.68 25.33
C LYS A 137 5.80 -11.15 25.39
N ALA A 138 5.44 -10.50 24.28
CA ALA A 138 5.22 -9.05 24.26
C ALA A 138 3.95 -8.64 25.06
N PRO A 139 3.85 -7.40 25.58
CA PRO A 139 2.68 -6.96 26.35
C PRO A 139 1.35 -7.06 25.59
N GLU A 140 1.39 -6.81 24.28
CA GLU A 140 0.30 -7.06 23.34
C GLU A 140 0.86 -7.87 22.16
N PRO A 141 0.79 -9.21 22.20
CA PRO A 141 1.48 -10.06 21.23
C PRO A 141 0.76 -10.07 19.87
N PRO A 142 1.51 -10.07 18.73
CA PRO A 142 0.92 -10.22 17.41
C PRO A 142 0.38 -11.66 17.22
N PRO A 143 -0.70 -11.87 16.45
CA PRO A 143 -1.21 -13.22 16.21
C PRO A 143 -0.15 -14.08 15.48
N ALA A 144 0.08 -15.30 15.96
CA ALA A 144 1.17 -16.16 15.48
C ALA A 144 1.16 -16.41 13.95
N LEU A 145 -0.02 -16.39 13.30
CA LEU A 145 -0.13 -16.47 11.83
C LEU A 145 0.54 -15.27 11.13
N ILE A 146 0.45 -14.08 11.71
CA ILE A 146 1.05 -12.85 11.13
C ILE A 146 2.57 -12.92 11.25
N VAL A 147 3.09 -13.41 12.38
CA VAL A 147 4.52 -13.67 12.56
C VAL A 147 5.01 -14.72 11.55
N ARG A 148 4.31 -15.85 11.43
CA ARG A 148 4.63 -16.90 10.44
C ARG A 148 4.62 -16.39 9.01
N ASN A 149 3.69 -15.50 8.64
CA ASN A 149 3.69 -14.88 7.30
C ASN A 149 4.89 -13.94 7.08
N ALA A 150 5.35 -13.22 8.11
CA ALA A 150 6.54 -12.38 8.03
C ALA A 150 7.82 -13.23 7.94
N VAL A 151 7.93 -14.29 8.73
CA VAL A 151 9.00 -15.29 8.65
C VAL A 151 9.02 -15.98 7.28
N GLN A 152 7.85 -16.37 6.74
CA GLN A 152 7.75 -16.95 5.40
C GLN A 152 8.25 -15.97 4.32
N MET A 153 7.99 -14.67 4.46
CA MET A 153 8.55 -13.66 3.56
C MET A 153 10.09 -13.57 3.67
N LEU A 154 10.66 -13.68 4.88
CA LEU A 154 12.12 -13.75 5.06
C LEU A 154 12.72 -15.00 4.41
N LYS A 155 12.02 -16.15 4.47
CA LYS A 155 12.39 -17.38 3.74
C LYS A 155 12.30 -17.18 2.21
N THR A 156 11.24 -16.52 1.72
CA THR A 156 11.06 -16.19 0.30
C THR A 156 12.20 -15.32 -0.27
N ILE A 157 12.80 -14.43 0.54
CA ILE A 157 13.96 -13.62 0.12
C ILE A 157 15.32 -14.26 0.45
N ASP A 158 15.37 -15.54 0.82
CA ASP A 158 16.57 -16.30 1.25
C ASP A 158 17.30 -15.71 2.49
N ALA A 159 16.62 -14.87 3.30
CA ALA A 159 17.18 -14.32 4.55
C ALA A 159 17.12 -15.32 5.72
N MET A 160 16.14 -16.22 5.68
CA MET A 160 16.03 -17.36 6.60
C MET A 160 15.95 -18.67 5.83
N ASP A 161 16.43 -19.75 6.43
CA ASP A 161 16.30 -21.09 5.88
C ASP A 161 14.96 -21.75 6.25
N ALA A 162 14.80 -23.04 5.93
CA ALA A 162 13.59 -23.79 6.25
C ALA A 162 13.28 -23.85 7.77
N TRP A 163 14.30 -23.80 8.62
CA TRP A 163 14.25 -23.99 10.08
C TRP A 163 14.12 -22.68 10.87
N GLU A 164 13.92 -21.54 10.18
CA GLU A 164 13.94 -20.19 10.76
C GLU A 164 15.33 -19.75 11.25
N ASP A 165 16.41 -20.38 10.80
CA ASP A 165 17.78 -19.91 11.06
C ASP A 165 18.20 -18.85 10.03
N LEU A 166 18.99 -17.89 10.47
CA LEU A 166 19.50 -16.83 9.60
C LEU A 166 20.52 -17.41 8.62
N THR A 167 20.33 -17.12 7.34
CA THR A 167 21.36 -17.38 6.34
C THR A 167 22.45 -16.32 6.44
N GLU A 168 23.58 -16.53 5.75
CA GLU A 168 24.61 -15.51 5.53
C GLU A 168 24.02 -14.17 5.05
N LEU A 169 23.05 -14.24 4.13
CA LEU A 169 22.30 -13.05 3.70
C LEU A 169 21.50 -12.47 4.87
N GLY A 170 20.77 -13.29 5.63
CA GLY A 170 20.00 -12.87 6.80
C GLY A 170 20.81 -12.08 7.84
N TYR A 171 22.03 -12.52 8.15
CA TYR A 171 22.94 -11.78 9.04
C TYR A 171 23.28 -10.41 8.48
N HIS A 172 23.75 -10.34 7.22
CA HIS A 172 24.04 -9.04 6.58
C HIS A 172 22.82 -8.13 6.51
N LEU A 173 21.62 -8.67 6.26
CA LEU A 173 20.39 -7.88 6.24
C LEU A 173 19.99 -7.32 7.60
N ALA A 174 20.39 -7.96 8.70
CA ALA A 174 20.11 -7.48 10.06
C ALA A 174 21.05 -6.34 10.49
N ASP A 175 22.26 -6.30 9.93
CA ASP A 175 23.23 -5.22 10.19
C ASP A 175 22.97 -3.95 9.35
N LEU A 176 22.17 -4.03 8.28
CA LEU A 176 21.86 -2.88 7.43
C LEU A 176 20.68 -2.07 7.98
N PRO A 177 20.78 -0.73 8.09
CA PRO A 177 19.74 0.15 8.65
C PRO A 177 18.62 0.46 7.65
N VAL A 178 18.07 -0.56 6.99
CA VAL A 178 16.98 -0.49 6.01
C VAL A 178 16.14 -1.77 6.06
N GLU A 179 14.91 -1.74 5.51
CA GLU A 179 14.10 -2.96 5.42
C GLU A 179 14.84 -4.10 4.68
N PRO A 180 14.67 -5.39 5.07
CA PRO A 180 15.47 -6.50 4.53
C PRO A 180 15.45 -6.63 2.99
N HIS A 181 14.33 -6.28 2.35
CA HIS A 181 14.19 -6.31 0.90
C HIS A 181 15.04 -5.22 0.20
N LEU A 182 15.12 -4.02 0.80
CA LEU A 182 16.01 -2.94 0.36
C LEU A 182 17.49 -3.28 0.62
N GLY A 183 17.78 -3.96 1.73
CA GLY A 183 19.12 -4.50 2.00
C GLY A 183 19.55 -5.50 0.92
N LYS A 184 18.68 -6.44 0.53
CA LYS A 184 18.95 -7.42 -0.54
C LYS A 184 19.22 -6.72 -1.87
N MET A 185 18.42 -5.70 -2.21
CA MET A 185 18.63 -4.84 -3.39
C MET A 185 20.06 -4.27 -3.45
N VAL A 186 20.52 -3.69 -2.33
CA VAL A 186 21.82 -3.03 -2.22
C VAL A 186 22.97 -4.04 -2.28
N LEU A 187 22.84 -5.18 -1.60
CA LEU A 187 23.83 -6.26 -1.65
C LEU A 187 23.93 -6.87 -3.06
N CYS A 188 22.80 -7.06 -3.76
CA CYS A 188 22.82 -7.45 -5.17
C CYS A 188 23.50 -6.40 -6.06
N ALA A 189 23.31 -5.11 -5.80
CA ALA A 189 23.96 -4.03 -6.54
C ALA A 189 25.48 -3.98 -6.35
N VAL A 190 26.01 -4.34 -5.17
CA VAL A 190 27.46 -4.50 -4.97
C VAL A 190 28.02 -5.59 -5.90
N VAL A 191 27.35 -6.75 -5.97
CA VAL A 191 27.79 -7.89 -6.80
C VAL A 191 27.60 -7.61 -8.30
N LEU A 192 26.53 -6.92 -8.68
CA LEU A 192 26.28 -6.45 -10.04
C LEU A 192 27.15 -5.24 -10.44
N LYS A 193 27.94 -4.68 -9.51
CA LYS A 193 28.77 -3.48 -9.66
C LYS A 193 27.98 -2.25 -10.15
N CYS A 194 26.77 -2.06 -9.63
CA CYS A 194 25.86 -0.96 -9.96
C CYS A 194 25.41 -0.15 -8.72
N LEU A 195 26.31 0.04 -7.74
CA LEU A 195 25.95 0.45 -6.37
C LEU A 195 25.35 1.85 -6.22
N ASP A 196 25.99 2.93 -6.69
CA ASP A 196 25.57 4.32 -6.43
C ASP A 196 24.11 4.66 -6.83
N PRO A 197 23.58 4.23 -8.00
CA PRO A 197 22.18 4.47 -8.33
C PRO A 197 21.22 3.70 -7.41
N ILE A 198 21.53 2.43 -7.11
CA ILE A 198 20.70 1.62 -6.19
C ILE A 198 20.74 2.15 -4.77
N LEU A 199 21.91 2.55 -4.27
CA LEU A 199 22.08 3.11 -2.94
C LEU A 199 21.25 4.40 -2.76
N THR A 200 21.18 5.22 -3.82
CA THR A 200 20.32 6.41 -3.87
C THR A 200 18.83 6.04 -3.86
N ILE A 201 18.42 5.08 -4.68
CA ILE A 201 17.04 4.61 -4.76
C ILE A 201 16.59 3.99 -3.43
N ALA A 202 17.35 3.04 -2.88
CA ALA A 202 17.05 2.35 -1.63
C ALA A 202 16.92 3.32 -0.44
N CYS A 203 17.80 4.31 -0.30
CA CYS A 203 17.68 5.34 0.75
C CYS A 203 16.45 6.23 0.55
N THR A 204 16.02 6.46 -0.69
CA THR A 204 14.81 7.23 -0.99
C THR A 204 13.53 6.46 -0.61
N LEU A 205 13.50 5.15 -0.89
CA LEU A 205 12.39 4.26 -0.55
C LEU A 205 12.30 4.03 0.97
N ALA A 206 13.42 3.77 1.63
CA ALA A 206 13.51 3.52 3.08
C ALA A 206 13.00 4.69 3.95
N TYR A 207 12.99 5.92 3.43
CA TYR A 207 12.51 7.10 4.15
C TYR A 207 11.18 7.62 3.63
N ARG A 208 11.20 8.33 2.49
CA ARG A 208 10.01 8.95 1.91
C ARG A 208 10.24 9.50 0.51
N ASP A 209 9.19 9.41 -0.30
CA ASP A 209 9.06 10.12 -1.57
C ASP A 209 9.38 11.64 -1.40
N PRO A 210 10.39 12.17 -2.13
CA PRO A 210 10.81 13.57 -2.03
C PRO A 210 9.90 14.53 -2.80
N PHE A 211 9.01 14.05 -3.67
CA PHE A 211 8.06 14.88 -4.40
C PHE A 211 6.93 15.35 -3.45
N VAL A 212 6.83 16.67 -3.26
CA VAL A 212 5.80 17.26 -2.39
C VAL A 212 4.46 17.39 -3.10
N LEU A 213 3.38 17.26 -2.33
CA LEU A 213 2.04 17.57 -2.83
C LEU A 213 1.84 19.09 -2.82
N PRO A 214 1.61 19.73 -3.98
CA PRO A 214 1.42 21.18 -4.02
C PRO A 214 0.14 21.58 -3.27
N THR A 215 0.21 22.73 -2.60
CA THR A 215 -0.90 23.28 -1.81
C THR A 215 -2.06 23.76 -2.70
N GLN A 216 -1.75 24.22 -3.92
CA GLN A 216 -2.75 24.64 -4.90
C GLN A 216 -3.14 23.49 -5.85
N ALA A 217 -4.44 23.30 -6.05
CA ALA A 217 -4.95 22.23 -6.92
C ALA A 217 -4.52 22.39 -8.40
N SER A 218 -4.40 23.63 -8.88
CA SER A 218 -3.89 24.00 -10.21
C SER A 218 -2.50 23.44 -10.49
N GLN A 219 -1.62 23.43 -9.49
CA GLN A 219 -0.22 23.02 -9.62
C GLN A 219 -0.04 21.48 -9.66
N LYS A 220 -1.06 20.68 -9.32
CA LYS A 220 -0.95 19.20 -9.31
C LYS A 220 -0.51 18.63 -10.67
N ARG A 221 -1.04 19.17 -11.77
CA ARG A 221 -0.65 18.75 -13.13
C ARG A 221 0.81 19.13 -13.45
N ALA A 222 1.26 20.29 -13.00
CA ALA A 222 2.64 20.73 -13.18
C ALA A 222 3.62 19.87 -12.36
N ALA A 223 3.30 19.54 -11.12
CA ALA A 223 4.10 18.64 -10.28
C ALA A 223 4.26 17.24 -10.89
N MET A 224 3.18 16.65 -11.37
CA MET A 224 3.24 15.35 -12.07
C MET A 224 4.07 15.42 -13.37
N LEU A 225 3.98 16.53 -14.13
CA LEU A 225 4.82 16.73 -15.31
C LEU A 225 6.31 16.89 -14.95
N CYS A 226 6.63 17.53 -13.82
CA CYS A 226 8.01 17.62 -13.33
C CYS A 226 8.55 16.24 -12.95
N ARG A 227 7.80 15.43 -12.20
CA ARG A 227 8.15 14.02 -11.93
C ARG A 227 8.38 13.23 -13.22
N LYS A 228 7.49 13.38 -14.22
CA LYS A 228 7.61 12.69 -15.52
C LYS A 228 8.86 13.08 -16.31
N ARG A 229 9.39 14.31 -16.18
CA ARG A 229 10.64 14.72 -16.84
C ARG A 229 11.87 13.94 -16.34
N PHE A 230 11.85 13.48 -15.09
CA PHE A 230 12.95 12.69 -14.53
C PHE A 230 12.96 11.21 -14.96
N THR A 231 11.93 10.70 -15.66
CA THR A 231 11.88 9.26 -16.04
C THR A 231 12.74 8.90 -17.25
N ALA A 232 13.15 9.88 -18.06
CA ALA A 232 13.90 9.66 -19.30
C ALA A 232 13.22 8.69 -20.31
N GLY A 233 11.91 8.47 -20.22
CA GLY A 233 11.21 7.48 -21.05
C GLY A 233 11.36 6.02 -20.61
N THR A 234 12.11 5.73 -19.54
CA THR A 234 12.45 4.35 -19.09
C THR A 234 11.33 3.57 -18.39
N PHE A 235 10.08 4.06 -18.44
CA PHE A 235 8.91 3.44 -17.79
C PHE A 235 9.15 3.10 -16.29
N SER A 236 9.80 4.02 -15.56
CA SER A 236 10.22 3.81 -14.17
C SER A 236 10.02 5.04 -13.27
N ASP A 237 9.35 4.84 -12.13
CA ASP A 237 9.35 5.78 -11.00
C ASP A 237 10.72 5.78 -10.29
N HIS A 238 11.40 4.64 -10.19
CA HIS A 238 12.72 4.52 -9.56
C HIS A 238 13.77 5.39 -10.29
N MET A 239 13.71 5.44 -11.62
CA MET A 239 14.49 6.40 -12.42
C MET A 239 14.18 7.86 -12.06
N ALA A 240 12.89 8.19 -11.85
CA ALA A 240 12.49 9.54 -11.48
C ALA A 240 13.01 9.95 -10.09
N LEU A 241 13.08 9.03 -9.13
CA LEU A 241 13.72 9.25 -7.83
C LEU A 241 15.23 9.50 -7.99
N LEU A 242 15.94 8.62 -8.70
CA LEU A 242 17.38 8.73 -8.96
C LEU A 242 17.75 10.07 -9.63
N ARG A 243 17.11 10.39 -10.76
CA ARG A 243 17.41 11.61 -11.53
C ARG A 243 17.00 12.88 -10.80
N ALA A 244 15.93 12.86 -9.99
CA ALA A 244 15.57 14.00 -9.15
C ALA A 244 16.63 14.27 -8.07
N PHE A 245 17.20 13.22 -7.45
CA PHE A 245 18.29 13.34 -6.49
C PHE A 245 19.59 13.83 -7.15
N GLN A 246 20.00 13.25 -8.29
CA GLN A 246 21.20 13.66 -9.02
C GLN A 246 21.12 15.13 -9.47
N ALA A 247 19.99 15.54 -10.05
CA ALA A 247 19.78 16.92 -10.48
C ALA A 247 19.69 17.91 -9.31
N TRP A 248 19.10 17.51 -8.17
CA TRP A 248 19.12 18.31 -6.95
C TRP A 248 20.55 18.46 -6.39
N GLN A 249 21.34 17.39 -6.38
CA GLN A 249 22.72 17.46 -5.87
C GLN A 249 23.59 18.37 -6.74
N LYS A 250 23.40 18.36 -8.06
CA LYS A 250 24.03 19.35 -8.95
C LYS A 250 23.56 20.78 -8.60
N ALA A 251 22.26 21.01 -8.45
CA ALA A 251 21.75 22.33 -8.07
C ALA A 251 22.31 22.81 -6.70
N ARG A 252 22.58 21.89 -5.76
CA ARG A 252 23.25 22.18 -4.48
C ARG A 252 24.71 22.56 -4.68
N SER A 253 25.48 21.82 -5.48
CA SER A 253 26.87 22.18 -5.77
C SER A 253 27.02 23.51 -6.50
N ASP A 254 25.98 23.89 -7.23
CA ASP A 254 25.91 25.12 -8.01
C ASP A 254 25.28 26.29 -7.20
N GLY A 255 24.86 26.07 -5.94
CA GLY A 255 24.35 27.09 -5.02
C GLY A 255 22.88 27.53 -5.20
N TRP A 256 22.05 26.75 -5.90
CA TRP A 256 20.65 27.09 -6.21
C TRP A 256 19.65 25.96 -5.90
N GLU A 257 19.95 25.03 -4.98
CA GLU A 257 19.08 23.87 -4.70
C GLU A 257 17.69 24.25 -4.22
N ARG A 258 17.55 25.37 -3.52
CA ARG A 258 16.25 25.88 -3.09
C ARG A 258 15.34 26.21 -4.28
N ALA A 259 15.86 26.96 -5.26
CA ALA A 259 15.13 27.30 -6.48
C ALA A 259 14.84 26.03 -7.32
N PHE A 260 15.75 25.06 -7.32
CA PHE A 260 15.52 23.76 -7.94
C PHE A 260 14.38 22.99 -7.27
N CYS A 261 14.34 22.91 -5.94
CA CYS A 261 13.30 22.22 -5.18
C CYS A 261 11.93 22.88 -5.35
N GLU A 262 11.87 24.22 -5.29
CA GLU A 262 10.64 24.98 -5.51
C GLU A 262 10.11 24.77 -6.94
N LYS A 263 10.96 24.83 -7.97
CA LYS A 263 10.61 24.63 -9.38
C LYS A 263 10.13 23.21 -9.71
N ASN A 264 10.70 22.19 -9.07
CA ASN A 264 10.42 20.77 -9.38
C ASN A 264 9.48 20.08 -8.38
N PHE A 265 8.91 20.82 -7.42
CA PHE A 265 8.05 20.28 -6.36
C PHE A 265 8.75 19.20 -5.53
N LEU A 266 9.96 19.48 -5.06
CA LEU A 266 10.75 18.60 -4.20
C LEU A 266 10.90 19.17 -2.77
N SER A 267 11.16 18.29 -1.81
CA SER A 267 11.45 18.63 -0.41
C SER A 267 12.97 18.62 -0.16
N GLN A 268 13.58 19.80 0.01
CA GLN A 268 15.01 19.94 0.35
C GLN A 268 15.38 19.12 1.61
N ALA A 269 14.61 19.26 2.70
CA ALA A 269 14.85 18.54 3.94
C ALA A 269 14.76 17.00 3.78
N THR A 270 13.94 16.51 2.84
CA THR A 270 13.88 15.08 2.52
C THR A 270 15.12 14.63 1.77
N MET A 271 15.59 15.42 0.79
CA MET A 271 16.82 15.13 0.06
C MET A 271 18.06 15.14 0.97
N GLU A 272 18.14 16.07 1.93
CA GLU A 272 19.23 16.13 2.92
C GLU A 272 19.28 14.88 3.81
N ILE A 273 18.13 14.40 4.30
CA ILE A 273 18.02 13.13 5.03
C ILE A 273 18.46 11.95 4.16
N ILE A 274 18.08 11.93 2.87
CA ILE A 274 18.49 10.88 1.93
C ILE A 274 20.02 10.87 1.76
N ILE A 275 20.74 12.00 1.69
CA ILE A 275 22.22 11.96 1.69
C ILE A 275 22.75 11.37 3.01
N GLY A 276 22.19 11.77 4.16
CA GLY A 276 22.59 11.24 5.47
C GLY A 276 22.50 9.71 5.53
N MET A 277 21.36 9.16 5.13
CA MET A 277 21.14 7.70 5.04
C MET A 277 22.08 7.04 4.04
N ARG A 278 22.31 7.66 2.88
CA ARG A 278 23.26 7.15 1.86
C ARG A 278 24.69 7.04 2.40
N THR A 279 25.10 8.02 3.22
CA THR A 279 26.41 8.04 3.89
C THR A 279 26.50 6.95 4.96
N GLN A 280 25.47 6.79 5.80
CA GLN A 280 25.41 5.75 6.83
C GLN A 280 25.43 4.34 6.21
N LEU A 281 24.60 4.09 5.20
CA LEU A 281 24.48 2.79 4.55
C LEU A 281 25.77 2.41 3.79
N LEU A 282 26.42 3.37 3.12
CA LEU A 282 27.76 3.15 2.55
C LEU A 282 28.83 2.90 3.64
N GLY A 283 28.69 3.53 4.80
CA GLY A 283 29.52 3.27 5.98
C GLY A 283 29.41 1.82 6.43
N GLN A 284 28.20 1.28 6.55
CA GLN A 284 27.99 -0.12 6.91
C GLN A 284 28.51 -1.09 5.86
N LEU A 285 28.26 -0.84 4.57
CA LEU A 285 28.85 -1.67 3.50
C LEU A 285 30.38 -1.70 3.51
N ARG A 286 31.04 -0.66 4.03
CA ARG A 286 32.50 -0.65 4.26
C ARG A 286 32.90 -1.45 5.50
N ALA A 287 32.16 -1.30 6.60
CA ALA A 287 32.39 -2.06 7.83
C ALA A 287 32.25 -3.57 7.61
N SER A 288 31.20 -4.00 6.89
CA SER A 288 30.97 -5.41 6.51
C SER A 288 31.85 -5.91 5.35
N GLY A 289 32.81 -5.10 4.85
CA GLY A 289 33.78 -5.51 3.82
C GLY A 289 33.26 -5.59 2.38
N PHE A 290 31.99 -5.26 2.12
CA PHE A 290 31.41 -5.22 0.76
C PHE A 290 31.98 -4.10 -0.12
N VAL A 291 32.43 -3.00 0.48
CA VAL A 291 33.09 -1.89 -0.22
C VAL A 291 34.42 -1.57 0.45
N ARG A 292 35.51 -1.72 -0.28
CA ARG A 292 36.87 -1.49 0.22
C ARG A 292 37.31 -0.04 0.07
N ALA A 293 38.31 0.37 0.83
CA ALA A 293 38.87 1.72 0.75
C ALA A 293 39.74 1.94 -0.51
N ARG A 294 40.44 0.90 -0.97
CA ARG A 294 41.36 0.90 -2.12
C ARG A 294 41.42 -0.50 -2.76
N GLY A 295 41.80 -0.55 -4.04
CA GLY A 295 42.00 -1.80 -4.80
C GLY A 295 40.70 -2.39 -5.38
N GLY A 296 40.75 -3.65 -5.83
CA GLY A 296 39.55 -4.37 -6.28
C GLY A 296 38.51 -4.48 -5.15
N GLY A 297 37.25 -4.19 -5.46
CA GLY A 297 36.19 -3.97 -4.49
C GLY A 297 36.09 -2.55 -3.92
N ASP A 298 36.87 -1.57 -4.40
CA ASP A 298 36.67 -0.16 -4.01
C ASP A 298 35.38 0.44 -4.59
N ILE A 299 35.04 1.66 -4.14
CA ILE A 299 33.84 2.38 -4.58
C ILE A 299 33.76 2.65 -6.10
N ARG A 300 34.86 2.55 -6.85
CA ARG A 300 34.83 2.64 -8.33
C ARG A 300 34.58 1.26 -8.94
N ASP A 301 35.22 0.22 -8.42
CA ASP A 301 35.01 -1.16 -8.88
C ASP A 301 33.56 -1.62 -8.68
N VAL A 302 32.92 -1.33 -7.55
CA VAL A 302 31.49 -1.66 -7.31
C VAL A 302 30.49 -0.78 -8.08
N ASN A 303 30.99 0.04 -9.01
CA ASN A 303 30.21 0.97 -9.84
C ASN A 303 30.53 0.88 -11.34
N THR A 304 31.33 -0.10 -11.81
CA THR A 304 31.70 -0.22 -13.23
C THR A 304 30.50 -0.35 -14.17
N ASN A 305 29.37 -0.86 -13.67
CA ASN A 305 28.16 -1.11 -14.44
C ASN A 305 27.02 -0.16 -14.06
N SER A 306 27.26 0.86 -13.22
CA SER A 306 26.22 1.80 -12.75
C SER A 306 25.59 2.64 -13.85
N GLU A 307 26.24 2.76 -15.01
CA GLU A 307 25.67 3.42 -16.19
C GLU A 307 24.70 2.51 -16.98
N ASN A 308 24.70 1.20 -16.76
CA ASN A 308 23.81 0.26 -17.44
C ASN A 308 22.48 0.11 -16.70
N TRP A 309 21.37 0.56 -17.30
CA TRP A 309 20.07 0.58 -16.64
C TRP A 309 19.43 -0.80 -16.49
N ALA A 310 19.75 -1.75 -17.39
CA ALA A 310 19.30 -3.13 -17.27
C ALA A 310 19.92 -3.82 -16.04
N VAL A 311 21.21 -3.56 -15.79
CA VAL A 311 21.93 -4.05 -14.61
C VAL A 311 21.42 -3.39 -13.31
N VAL A 312 21.04 -2.11 -13.36
CA VAL A 312 20.37 -1.45 -12.22
C VAL A 312 18.98 -2.03 -11.99
N LYS A 313 18.19 -2.29 -13.05
CA LYS A 313 16.89 -2.95 -12.91
C LYS A 313 16.99 -4.39 -12.40
N ALA A 314 18.02 -5.14 -12.73
CA ALA A 314 18.28 -6.45 -12.12
C ALA A 314 18.43 -6.38 -10.59
N ALA A 315 19.18 -5.39 -10.07
CA ALA A 315 19.28 -5.17 -8.62
C ALA A 315 17.93 -4.73 -8.01
N LEU A 316 17.17 -3.87 -8.68
CA LEU A 316 15.81 -3.51 -8.27
C LEU A 316 14.91 -4.76 -8.21
N VAL A 317 14.95 -5.63 -9.21
CA VAL A 317 14.15 -6.86 -9.31
C VAL A 317 14.49 -7.85 -8.19
N ALA A 318 15.78 -8.06 -7.90
CA ALA A 318 16.25 -8.92 -6.82
C ALA A 318 15.83 -8.42 -5.42
N GLY A 319 15.74 -7.10 -5.24
CA GLY A 319 15.27 -6.47 -3.99
C GLY A 319 13.76 -6.36 -3.87
N MET A 320 13.03 -6.25 -4.99
CA MET A 320 11.57 -6.10 -4.97
C MET A 320 10.82 -7.43 -4.93
N TYR A 321 11.39 -8.55 -5.40
CA TYR A 321 10.73 -9.86 -5.32
C TYR A 321 10.24 -10.18 -3.88
N PRO A 322 8.97 -10.55 -3.66
CA PRO A 322 7.94 -10.96 -4.64
C PRO A 322 6.95 -9.86 -5.09
N ASN A 323 7.26 -8.57 -4.92
CA ASN A 323 6.45 -7.44 -5.38
C ASN A 323 6.49 -7.25 -6.91
N LEU A 324 5.85 -8.17 -7.61
CA LEU A 324 5.72 -8.23 -9.05
C LEU A 324 4.25 -8.15 -9.46
N VAL A 325 3.99 -7.56 -10.64
CA VAL A 325 2.73 -7.76 -11.37
C VAL A 325 3.02 -8.12 -12.82
N HIS A 326 2.18 -8.99 -13.37
CA HIS A 326 2.13 -9.36 -14.77
C HIS A 326 1.12 -8.47 -15.52
N VAL A 327 1.37 -8.23 -16.80
CA VAL A 327 0.46 -7.53 -17.71
C VAL A 327 -0.35 -8.56 -18.47
N ASP A 328 -1.62 -8.70 -18.10
CA ASP A 328 -2.60 -9.40 -18.91
C ASP A 328 -2.99 -8.49 -20.09
N ARG A 329 -2.45 -8.81 -21.28
CA ARG A 329 -2.65 -8.04 -22.52
C ARG A 329 -4.06 -8.20 -23.09
N GLU A 330 -4.66 -9.38 -22.96
CA GLU A 330 -6.00 -9.71 -23.44
C GLU A 330 -7.06 -8.92 -22.68
N ASN A 331 -7.03 -8.98 -21.35
CA ASN A 331 -7.99 -8.31 -20.47
C ASN A 331 -7.59 -6.86 -20.15
N VAL A 332 -6.40 -6.42 -20.58
CA VAL A 332 -5.83 -5.09 -20.34
C VAL A 332 -5.82 -4.74 -18.84
N VAL A 333 -5.29 -5.66 -18.03
CA VAL A 333 -5.19 -5.50 -16.57
C VAL A 333 -3.81 -5.87 -16.05
N LEU A 334 -3.47 -5.34 -14.88
CA LEU A 334 -2.34 -5.80 -14.09
C LEU A 334 -2.81 -6.87 -13.11
N THR A 335 -2.14 -8.00 -13.09
CA THR A 335 -2.40 -9.11 -12.16
C THR A 335 -1.20 -9.31 -11.23
N GLY A 336 -1.46 -9.47 -9.94
CA GLY A 336 -0.45 -9.86 -8.95
C GLY A 336 -0.76 -11.24 -8.36
N PRO A 337 0.17 -11.87 -7.63
CA PRO A 337 0.03 -13.26 -7.15
C PRO A 337 -1.26 -13.52 -6.35
N LYS A 338 -1.74 -12.51 -5.62
CA LYS A 338 -2.99 -12.56 -4.83
C LYS A 338 -4.10 -11.64 -5.36
N GLU A 339 -3.80 -10.77 -6.32
CA GLU A 339 -4.71 -9.70 -6.77
C GLU A 339 -5.00 -9.79 -8.27
N LYS A 340 -6.20 -10.27 -8.63
CA LYS A 340 -6.64 -10.38 -10.02
C LYS A 340 -6.83 -9.04 -10.77
N LYS A 341 -6.80 -7.89 -10.08
CA LYS A 341 -6.92 -6.58 -10.73
C LYS A 341 -6.26 -5.46 -9.93
N VAL A 342 -5.07 -5.09 -10.37
CA VAL A 342 -4.24 -4.02 -9.83
C VAL A 342 -4.31 -2.77 -10.73
N ARG A 343 -4.06 -1.59 -10.17
CA ARG A 343 -3.96 -0.31 -10.89
C ARG A 343 -2.68 0.44 -10.54
N PHE A 344 -2.22 1.33 -11.41
CA PHE A 344 -1.18 2.29 -11.05
C PHE A 344 -1.75 3.35 -10.10
N HIS A 345 -1.11 3.58 -8.96
CA HIS A 345 -1.49 4.66 -8.05
C HIS A 345 -1.30 6.03 -8.74
N PRO A 346 -2.19 7.04 -8.54
CA PRO A 346 -2.13 8.33 -9.25
C PRO A 346 -0.87 9.21 -9.06
N THR A 347 0.09 8.77 -8.24
CA THR A 347 1.41 9.42 -8.07
C THR A 347 2.51 8.75 -8.90
N SER A 348 2.26 7.56 -9.43
CA SER A 348 3.18 6.88 -10.34
C SER A 348 3.21 7.57 -11.70
N VAL A 349 4.40 7.73 -12.26
CA VAL A 349 4.58 8.24 -13.63
C VAL A 349 3.93 7.34 -14.69
N LEU A 350 3.72 6.06 -14.38
CA LEU A 350 3.07 5.07 -15.22
C LEU A 350 1.54 5.18 -15.21
N SER A 351 0.94 5.89 -14.25
CA SER A 351 -0.52 6.02 -14.16
C SER A 351 -1.15 6.95 -15.22
N GLN A 352 -0.35 7.48 -16.15
CA GLN A 352 -0.80 8.45 -17.15
C GLN A 352 -0.42 8.01 -18.56
N PRO A 353 -1.39 7.92 -19.50
CA PRO A 353 -1.06 7.68 -20.89
C PRO A 353 -0.21 8.82 -21.44
N GLN A 354 0.58 8.53 -22.48
CA GLN A 354 1.42 9.55 -23.13
C GLN A 354 0.58 10.64 -23.83
N TYR A 355 -0.69 10.37 -24.11
CA TYR A 355 -1.59 11.22 -24.91
C TYR A 355 -2.54 12.09 -24.06
N LYS A 356 -2.58 13.38 -24.39
CA LYS A 356 -3.29 14.44 -23.63
C LYS A 356 -4.82 14.42 -23.69
N LYS A 357 -5.47 13.44 -24.33
CA LYS A 357 -6.92 13.45 -24.66
C LYS A 357 -7.75 12.28 -24.10
N ILE A 358 -7.20 11.41 -23.26
CA ILE A 358 -7.92 10.21 -22.77
C ILE A 358 -8.67 10.49 -21.45
N PRO A 359 -9.96 10.12 -21.30
CA PRO A 359 -10.72 10.26 -20.05
C PRO A 359 -10.12 9.47 -18.87
N PRO A 360 -10.33 9.90 -17.61
CA PRO A 360 -9.68 9.29 -16.44
C PRO A 360 -9.98 7.80 -16.22
N ALA A 361 -11.16 7.32 -16.64
CA ALA A 361 -11.51 5.90 -16.56
C ALA A 361 -10.71 5.04 -17.55
N ASN A 362 -10.47 5.56 -18.76
CA ASN A 362 -9.76 4.86 -19.83
C ASN A 362 -8.23 5.00 -19.69
N GLY A 363 -7.76 5.98 -18.91
CA GLY A 363 -6.33 6.27 -18.71
C GLY A 363 -5.53 5.12 -18.10
N GLN A 364 -6.15 4.24 -17.29
CA GLN A 364 -5.48 3.06 -16.74
C GLN A 364 -5.29 1.97 -17.80
N ALA A 365 -6.31 1.68 -18.62
CA ALA A 365 -6.19 0.70 -19.71
C ALA A 365 -5.16 1.16 -20.76
N ALA A 366 -5.22 2.43 -21.16
CA ALA A 366 -4.24 3.02 -22.07
C ALA A 366 -2.81 3.07 -21.50
N ALA A 367 -2.66 3.19 -20.17
CA ALA A 367 -1.36 3.08 -19.51
C ALA A 367 -0.80 1.65 -19.54
N VAL A 368 -1.65 0.64 -19.33
CA VAL A 368 -1.28 -0.79 -19.41
C VAL A 368 -0.92 -1.19 -20.84
N GLN A 369 -1.70 -0.76 -21.83
CA GLN A 369 -1.41 -1.00 -23.26
C GLN A 369 -0.07 -0.37 -23.70
N ALA A 370 0.29 0.79 -23.14
CA ALA A 370 1.52 1.51 -23.47
C ALA A 370 2.79 0.92 -22.81
N LEU A 371 2.70 -0.18 -22.07
CA LEU A 371 3.87 -0.83 -21.46
C LEU A 371 4.69 -1.60 -22.52
N PRO A 372 6.02 -1.45 -22.56
CA PRO A 372 6.89 -2.15 -23.52
C PRO A 372 7.13 -3.62 -23.15
N THR A 373 6.88 -4.02 -21.90
CA THR A 373 7.11 -5.37 -21.39
C THR A 373 5.96 -5.82 -20.49
N ASP A 374 5.84 -7.13 -20.29
CA ASP A 374 4.71 -7.73 -19.57
C ASP A 374 4.94 -7.89 -18.06
N TRP A 375 6.07 -7.37 -17.56
CA TRP A 375 6.45 -7.47 -16.16
C TRP A 375 6.75 -6.10 -15.55
N LEU A 376 6.26 -5.90 -14.34
CA LEU A 376 6.51 -4.72 -13.52
C LEU A 376 6.89 -5.12 -12.10
N ILE A 377 7.89 -4.45 -11.55
CA ILE A 377 8.13 -4.43 -10.10
C ILE A 377 7.47 -3.21 -9.46
N TYR A 378 7.15 -3.30 -8.17
CA TYR A 378 6.64 -2.19 -7.37
C TYR A 378 7.22 -2.19 -5.95
N ASP A 379 7.25 -1.02 -5.32
CA ASP A 379 7.68 -0.82 -3.93
C ASP A 379 6.54 -1.17 -2.94
N GLU A 380 5.42 -0.45 -3.02
CA GLU A 380 4.28 -0.62 -2.11
C GLU A 380 2.97 -0.88 -2.86
N MET A 381 2.28 -1.97 -2.52
CA MET A 381 0.86 -2.13 -2.89
C MET A 381 -0.03 -1.49 -1.83
N THR A 382 -0.92 -0.59 -2.27
CA THR A 382 -1.86 0.14 -1.40
C THR A 382 -3.32 -0.14 -1.75
N ARG A 383 -4.13 -0.57 -0.79
CA ARG A 383 -5.59 -0.69 -0.99
C ARG A 383 -6.31 0.57 -0.53
N ALA A 384 -7.08 1.15 -1.45
CA ALA A 384 -8.07 2.18 -1.16
C ALA A 384 -9.46 1.61 -1.52
N HIS A 385 -10.34 1.49 -0.51
CA HIS A 385 -11.61 0.77 -0.63
C HIS A 385 -11.41 -0.68 -1.11
N ARG A 386 -11.89 -1.02 -2.31
CA ARG A 386 -11.81 -2.39 -2.88
C ARG A 386 -10.62 -2.61 -3.83
N ILE A 387 -9.96 -1.55 -4.29
CA ILE A 387 -8.99 -1.63 -5.40
C ILE A 387 -7.56 -1.55 -4.87
N ALA A 388 -6.71 -2.50 -5.29
CA ALA A 388 -5.27 -2.49 -5.08
C ALA A 388 -4.59 -1.52 -6.07
N ASN A 389 -3.71 -0.66 -5.56
CA ASN A 389 -2.96 0.31 -6.34
C ASN A 389 -1.47 0.19 -6.00
N ILE A 390 -0.65 -0.13 -6.99
CA ILE A 390 0.81 -0.21 -6.84
C ILE A 390 1.46 1.18 -6.94
N ARG A 391 2.53 1.38 -6.17
CA ARG A 391 3.32 2.61 -6.08
C ARG A 391 4.78 2.33 -6.41
N CYS A 392 5.45 3.37 -6.92
CA CYS A 392 6.83 3.35 -7.37
C CYS A 392 7.14 2.11 -8.23
N CYS A 393 6.71 2.14 -9.49
CA CYS A 393 6.78 0.98 -10.36
C CYS A 393 7.89 1.12 -11.42
N SER A 394 8.44 0.01 -11.90
CA SER A 394 9.36 -0.04 -13.06
C SER A 394 8.97 -1.16 -14.00
N ALA A 395 8.90 -0.88 -15.31
CA ALA A 395 8.83 -1.93 -16.32
C ALA A 395 10.17 -2.69 -16.39
N VAL A 396 10.07 -4.02 -16.37
CA VAL A 396 11.20 -4.96 -16.37
C VAL A 396 10.94 -6.05 -17.40
N THR A 397 11.98 -6.71 -17.87
CA THR A 397 11.89 -7.74 -18.91
C THR A 397 11.74 -9.14 -18.32
N PRO A 398 11.19 -10.12 -19.08
CA PRO A 398 11.02 -11.49 -18.62
C PRO A 398 12.32 -12.16 -18.11
N VAL A 399 13.45 -12.04 -18.81
CA VAL A 399 14.71 -12.66 -18.37
C VAL A 399 15.28 -11.97 -17.13
N THR A 400 15.09 -10.65 -16.96
CA THR A 400 15.43 -9.99 -15.69
C THR A 400 14.64 -10.60 -14.52
N VAL A 401 13.32 -10.82 -14.66
CA VAL A 401 12.53 -11.50 -13.62
C VAL A 401 13.03 -12.93 -13.43
N LEU A 402 13.28 -13.66 -14.51
CA LEU A 402 13.66 -15.07 -14.47
C LEU A 402 15.01 -15.31 -13.77
N VAL A 403 16.02 -14.46 -14.00
CA VAL A 403 17.35 -14.62 -13.40
C VAL A 403 17.39 -14.19 -11.93
N PHE A 404 16.56 -13.22 -11.51
CA PHE A 404 16.69 -12.54 -10.21
C PHE A 404 15.53 -12.74 -9.21
N CYS A 405 14.39 -13.32 -9.60
CA CYS A 405 13.25 -13.59 -8.72
C CYS A 405 13.12 -15.06 -8.33
N GLY A 406 12.46 -15.39 -7.22
CA GLY A 406 12.36 -16.78 -6.74
C GLY A 406 13.57 -17.21 -5.89
N PRO A 407 13.46 -18.34 -5.15
CA PRO A 407 14.51 -18.84 -4.26
C PRO A 407 15.82 -19.17 -5.00
N ALA A 408 16.94 -19.05 -4.30
CA ALA A 408 18.26 -19.27 -4.87
C ALA A 408 18.50 -20.71 -5.35
N ARG A 409 17.84 -21.69 -4.73
CA ARG A 409 17.84 -23.10 -5.14
C ARG A 409 16.44 -23.53 -5.57
N LEU A 410 16.28 -23.81 -6.85
CA LEU A 410 15.04 -24.35 -7.41
C LEU A 410 14.92 -25.85 -7.13
N ALA A 411 13.71 -26.41 -7.26
CA ALA A 411 13.47 -27.84 -7.20
C ALA A 411 14.05 -28.57 -8.44
N SER A 412 14.36 -29.86 -8.31
CA SER A 412 14.96 -30.65 -9.40
C SER A 412 14.07 -30.78 -10.65
N ASN A 413 12.75 -30.60 -10.49
CA ASN A 413 11.73 -30.61 -11.55
C ASN A 413 11.28 -29.20 -11.97
N ALA A 414 12.10 -28.18 -11.70
CA ALA A 414 11.81 -26.79 -12.04
C ALA A 414 11.80 -26.53 -13.55
N LEU A 415 12.69 -27.18 -14.31
CA LEU A 415 12.61 -27.24 -15.76
C LEU A 415 11.78 -28.47 -16.15
N GLN A 416 10.75 -28.26 -16.95
CA GLN A 416 9.87 -29.30 -17.46
C GLN A 416 9.94 -29.28 -18.98
N GLU A 417 10.42 -30.36 -19.57
CA GLU A 417 10.51 -30.54 -21.02
C GLU A 417 9.11 -30.51 -21.66
N PRO A 418 9.02 -30.17 -22.96
CA PRO A 418 7.74 -30.16 -23.68
C PRO A 418 7.04 -31.52 -23.57
N SER A 419 5.74 -31.49 -23.32
CA SER A 419 4.92 -32.71 -23.27
C SER A 419 4.70 -33.25 -24.68
N SER A 420 5.59 -34.13 -25.14
CA SER A 420 5.35 -34.92 -26.34
C SER A 420 4.10 -35.77 -26.16
N PHE A 421 3.02 -35.41 -26.87
CA PHE A 421 1.88 -36.31 -27.03
C PHE A 421 2.39 -37.60 -27.68
N ARG A 422 2.39 -38.69 -26.92
CA ARG A 422 2.55 -40.04 -27.50
C ARG A 422 1.30 -40.32 -28.33
N ALA A 423 1.45 -40.20 -29.64
CA ALA A 423 0.40 -40.48 -30.61
C ALA A 423 0.20 -42.00 -30.79
N ASP A 424 -0.35 -42.65 -29.75
CA ASP A 424 -0.95 -43.99 -29.83
C ASP A 424 -2.46 -43.85 -29.68
N GLY A 425 -3.15 -43.41 -30.75
CA GLY A 425 -4.58 -43.15 -30.73
C GLY A 425 -5.10 -42.50 -32.02
N ILE A 426 -5.49 -43.37 -32.96
CA ILE A 426 -6.37 -43.18 -34.14
C ILE A 426 -6.74 -41.72 -34.51
N PRO A 427 -6.40 -41.22 -35.72
CA PRO A 427 -6.84 -39.90 -36.16
C PRO A 427 -8.36 -39.88 -36.38
N ASN A 428 -9.02 -38.84 -35.85
CA ASN A 428 -10.41 -38.52 -36.22
C ASN A 428 -10.50 -37.07 -36.70
N ASP A 429 -11.47 -36.81 -37.56
CA ASP A 429 -11.45 -35.74 -38.56
C ASP A 429 -11.88 -34.35 -38.04
N GLY A 430 -11.36 -33.29 -38.69
CA GLY A 430 -11.99 -31.97 -38.79
C GLY A 430 -11.99 -31.00 -37.60
N SER A 431 -10.92 -30.20 -37.43
CA SER A 431 -11.04 -28.81 -36.95
C SER A 431 -9.83 -27.94 -37.29
N ASP A 432 -10.09 -26.82 -37.97
CA ASP A 432 -9.08 -25.87 -38.49
C ASP A 432 -8.58 -24.87 -37.43
N SER A 433 -8.68 -25.25 -36.14
CA SER A 433 -8.32 -24.43 -34.97
C SER A 433 -7.01 -24.86 -34.28
N GLU A 434 -6.33 -25.91 -34.75
CA GLU A 434 -5.14 -26.46 -34.10
C GLU A 434 -3.83 -25.67 -34.33
N MET A 435 -3.82 -24.65 -35.19
CA MET A 435 -2.56 -24.00 -35.57
C MET A 435 -1.88 -23.22 -34.43
N GLU A 436 -2.65 -22.65 -33.51
CA GLU A 436 -2.10 -21.94 -32.34
C GLU A 436 -1.54 -22.92 -31.29
N ASP A 437 -2.28 -24.00 -30.95
CA ASP A 437 -1.91 -24.90 -29.86
C ASP A 437 -0.60 -25.67 -30.14
N ARG A 438 -0.33 -25.99 -31.41
CA ARG A 438 0.91 -26.66 -31.85
C ARG A 438 2.18 -25.84 -31.60
N THR A 439 2.11 -24.51 -31.54
CA THR A 439 3.30 -23.69 -31.24
C THR A 439 3.61 -23.64 -29.75
N THR A 440 2.59 -23.66 -28.88
CA THR A 440 2.80 -23.76 -27.44
C THR A 440 3.16 -25.17 -26.96
N ALA A 441 2.85 -26.22 -27.73
CA ALA A 441 3.14 -27.62 -27.39
C ALA A 441 4.64 -27.95 -27.28
N ASN A 442 5.51 -27.20 -27.97
CA ASN A 442 6.96 -27.43 -28.03
C ASN A 442 7.78 -26.60 -27.00
N LEU A 443 7.13 -25.80 -26.15
CA LEU A 443 7.82 -24.93 -25.19
C LEU A 443 8.08 -25.66 -23.87
N ALA A 444 9.31 -25.55 -23.37
CA ALA A 444 9.67 -25.98 -22.02
C ALA A 444 9.10 -25.00 -20.98
N ALA A 445 8.70 -25.51 -19.81
CA ALA A 445 8.21 -24.71 -18.70
C ALA A 445 9.25 -24.61 -17.58
N LEU A 446 9.72 -23.40 -17.28
CA LEU A 446 10.62 -23.12 -16.16
C LEU A 446 9.85 -22.50 -14.99
N LYS A 447 9.73 -23.24 -13.89
CA LYS A 447 9.04 -22.87 -12.66
C LYS A 447 10.03 -22.33 -11.64
N LEU A 448 9.83 -21.09 -11.19
CA LEU A 448 10.67 -20.43 -10.18
C LEU A 448 10.01 -20.41 -8.79
N ASP A 449 8.69 -20.26 -8.77
CA ASP A 449 7.84 -20.21 -7.57
C ASP A 449 6.44 -20.73 -7.95
N GLU A 450 5.58 -21.03 -6.98
CA GLU A 450 4.23 -21.61 -7.16
C GLU A 450 3.36 -20.85 -8.19
N TRP A 451 3.58 -19.54 -8.32
CA TRP A 451 2.84 -18.66 -9.21
C TRP A 451 3.68 -18.10 -10.38
N LEU A 452 4.99 -18.38 -10.41
CA LEU A 452 5.94 -17.77 -11.35
C LEU A 452 6.54 -18.84 -12.28
N THR A 453 5.92 -19.00 -13.43
CA THR A 453 6.31 -19.97 -14.48
C THR A 453 6.53 -19.25 -15.81
N PHE A 454 7.59 -19.59 -16.52
CA PHE A 454 7.89 -19.09 -17.86
C PHE A 454 7.80 -20.24 -18.89
N LYS A 455 7.16 -20.00 -20.03
CA LYS A 455 7.21 -20.90 -21.20
C LYS A 455 8.25 -20.35 -22.18
N LEU A 456 9.20 -21.19 -22.60
CA LEU A 456 10.40 -20.80 -23.34
C LEU A 456 10.83 -21.93 -24.29
N GLU A 457 11.58 -21.59 -25.33
CA GLU A 457 12.32 -22.60 -26.11
C GLU A 457 13.24 -23.44 -25.19
N PRO A 458 13.32 -24.77 -25.34
CA PRO A 458 14.06 -25.64 -24.42
C PRO A 458 15.53 -25.24 -24.23
N GLU A 459 16.23 -24.88 -25.31
CA GLU A 459 17.62 -24.41 -25.25
C GLU A 459 17.75 -23.10 -24.45
N ALA A 460 16.87 -22.13 -24.70
CA ALA A 460 16.84 -20.88 -23.96
C ALA A 460 16.52 -21.11 -22.48
N ALA A 461 15.56 -22.00 -22.17
CA ALA A 461 15.22 -22.37 -20.80
C ALA A 461 16.41 -22.99 -20.05
N SER A 462 17.16 -23.88 -20.70
CA SER A 462 18.40 -24.49 -20.16
C SER A 462 19.50 -23.45 -19.92
N LEU A 463 19.79 -22.60 -20.92
CA LEU A 463 20.83 -21.56 -20.81
C LEU A 463 20.50 -20.55 -19.70
N LEU A 464 19.23 -20.13 -19.59
CA LEU A 464 18.78 -19.20 -18.56
C LEU A 464 18.77 -19.82 -17.16
N LEU A 465 18.42 -21.12 -17.03
CA LEU A 465 18.57 -21.85 -15.77
C LEU A 465 20.05 -21.93 -15.34
N GLN A 466 20.97 -22.23 -16.26
CA GLN A 466 22.41 -22.23 -15.97
C GLN A 466 22.92 -20.84 -15.58
N LEU A 467 22.49 -19.78 -16.26
CA LEU A 467 22.84 -18.39 -15.92
C LEU A 467 22.34 -18.02 -14.52
N ARG A 468 21.10 -18.38 -14.19
CA ARG A 468 20.49 -18.22 -12.86
C ARG A 468 21.28 -18.97 -11.78
N GLN A 469 21.66 -20.23 -12.02
CA GLN A 469 22.47 -21.01 -11.08
C GLN A 469 23.84 -20.37 -10.84
N LYS A 470 24.51 -19.90 -11.90
CA LYS A 470 25.80 -19.19 -11.78
C LYS A 470 25.66 -17.88 -10.99
N TRP A 471 24.61 -17.08 -11.26
CA TRP A 471 24.30 -15.86 -10.50
C TRP A 471 24.13 -16.14 -9.00
N HIS A 472 23.24 -17.05 -8.62
CA HIS A 472 22.97 -17.34 -7.21
C HIS A 472 24.20 -17.95 -6.51
N SER A 473 24.96 -18.79 -7.21
CA SER A 473 26.21 -19.35 -6.68
C SER A 473 27.27 -18.25 -6.43
N LEU A 474 27.40 -17.28 -7.34
CA LEU A 474 28.25 -16.10 -7.16
C LEU A 474 27.77 -15.24 -5.98
N PHE A 475 26.48 -14.92 -5.92
CA PHE A 475 25.89 -14.10 -4.87
C PHE A 475 26.09 -14.73 -3.48
N LEU A 476 25.84 -16.03 -3.33
CA LEU A 476 26.06 -16.74 -2.06
C LEU A 476 27.55 -16.83 -1.67
N ARG A 477 28.47 -17.02 -2.63
CA ARG A 477 29.93 -16.91 -2.37
C ARG A 477 30.30 -15.51 -1.87
N ARG A 478 29.65 -14.47 -2.39
CA ARG A 478 29.85 -13.07 -1.99
C ARG A 478 29.30 -12.76 -0.60
N MET A 479 28.16 -13.33 -0.21
CA MET A 479 27.64 -13.16 1.16
C MET A 479 28.56 -13.82 2.20
N ARG A 480 29.08 -15.03 1.93
CA ARG A 480 30.02 -15.74 2.82
C ARG A 480 31.38 -15.07 2.97
N ALA A 481 31.85 -14.37 1.94
CA ALA A 481 33.21 -13.82 1.89
C ALA A 481 33.26 -12.51 1.09
N PRO A 482 32.69 -11.40 1.62
CA PRO A 482 32.55 -10.14 0.89
C PRO A 482 33.88 -9.60 0.40
N SER A 483 34.92 -9.65 1.24
CA SER A 483 36.27 -9.15 0.97
C SER A 483 37.11 -10.00 -0.01
N LYS A 484 36.62 -11.17 -0.45
CA LYS A 484 37.42 -12.10 -1.29
C LYS A 484 37.68 -11.52 -2.69
N PRO A 485 38.87 -11.68 -3.29
CA PRO A 485 39.10 -11.32 -4.69
C PRO A 485 38.11 -12.00 -5.65
N TRP A 486 37.77 -11.32 -6.75
CA TRP A 486 36.97 -11.89 -7.83
C TRP A 486 37.76 -12.99 -8.55
N SER A 487 37.12 -14.13 -8.86
CA SER A 487 37.69 -15.10 -9.79
C SER A 487 37.30 -14.79 -11.24
N GLN A 488 38.07 -15.31 -12.21
CA GLN A 488 37.77 -15.17 -13.63
C GLN A 488 36.37 -15.70 -13.99
N VAL A 489 35.89 -16.73 -13.29
CA VAL A 489 34.53 -17.30 -13.45
C VAL A 489 33.45 -16.36 -12.92
N ASP A 490 33.71 -15.68 -11.79
CA ASP A 490 32.80 -14.68 -11.24
C ASP A 490 32.64 -13.49 -12.20
N GLU A 491 33.75 -13.00 -12.76
CA GLU A 491 33.71 -11.92 -13.75
C GLU A 491 33.04 -12.35 -15.06
N ALA A 492 33.33 -13.55 -15.57
CA ALA A 492 32.70 -14.07 -16.78
C ALA A 492 31.18 -14.23 -16.59
N THR A 493 30.75 -14.65 -15.39
CA THR A 493 29.33 -14.72 -15.03
C THR A 493 28.68 -13.34 -15.08
N ILE A 494 29.30 -12.31 -14.48
CA ILE A 494 28.80 -10.94 -14.52
C ILE A 494 28.77 -10.39 -15.95
N ARG A 495 29.82 -10.60 -16.76
CA ARG A 495 29.85 -10.19 -18.18
C ARG A 495 28.71 -10.83 -18.98
N ALA A 496 28.45 -12.13 -18.80
CA ALA A 496 27.35 -12.82 -19.46
C ALA A 496 25.97 -12.26 -19.05
N ILE A 497 25.76 -12.02 -17.74
CA ILE A 497 24.52 -11.40 -17.23
C ILE A 497 24.31 -10.02 -17.88
N ILE A 498 25.32 -9.15 -17.88
CA ILE A 498 25.22 -7.81 -18.48
C ILE A 498 24.85 -7.89 -19.96
N ALA A 499 25.51 -8.78 -20.72
CA ALA A 499 25.26 -8.95 -22.16
C ALA A 499 23.83 -9.42 -22.45
N VAL A 500 23.33 -10.42 -21.70
CA VAL A 500 21.96 -10.93 -21.85
C VAL A 500 20.93 -9.85 -21.52
N LEU A 501 21.05 -9.20 -20.35
CA LEU A 501 20.10 -8.16 -19.92
C LEU A 501 20.07 -6.96 -20.87
N SER A 502 21.24 -6.51 -21.35
CA SER A 502 21.34 -5.35 -22.25
C SER A 502 20.72 -5.66 -23.62
N THR A 503 21.00 -6.85 -24.16
CA THR A 503 20.43 -7.32 -25.43
C THR A 503 18.92 -7.48 -25.34
N GLU A 504 18.40 -8.03 -24.24
CA GLU A 504 16.95 -8.18 -24.04
C GLU A 504 16.24 -6.83 -23.95
N GLU A 505 16.80 -5.85 -23.23
CA GLU A 505 16.19 -4.50 -23.18
C GLU A 505 16.21 -3.78 -24.52
N GLN A 506 17.29 -3.94 -25.29
CA GLN A 506 17.36 -3.42 -26.65
C GLN A 506 16.28 -4.04 -27.54
N SER A 507 16.10 -5.37 -27.48
CA SER A 507 15.04 -6.09 -28.20
C SER A 507 13.63 -5.70 -27.74
N ALA A 508 13.44 -5.37 -26.47
CA ALA A 508 12.18 -4.85 -25.92
C ALA A 508 11.94 -3.36 -26.23
N GLY A 509 12.81 -2.70 -27.02
CA GLY A 509 12.70 -1.28 -27.37
C GLY A 509 12.90 -0.32 -26.18
N LEU A 510 13.49 -0.80 -25.08
CA LEU A 510 13.77 0.01 -23.90
C LEU A 510 15.04 0.84 -24.12
N GLN A 511 14.93 2.15 -23.94
CA GLN A 511 16.06 3.06 -24.13
C GLN A 511 17.01 3.04 -22.92
N GLN A 512 18.30 2.84 -23.20
CA GLN A 512 19.38 3.01 -22.22
C GLN A 512 19.59 4.51 -21.92
N PRO A 513 19.25 5.01 -20.71
CA PRO A 513 19.47 6.40 -20.33
C PRO A 513 20.95 6.69 -20.08
N SER A 514 21.38 7.92 -20.31
CA SER A 514 22.73 8.39 -19.92
C SER A 514 22.75 9.07 -18.54
N GLY A 515 23.93 9.14 -17.94
CA GLY A 515 24.24 9.85 -16.69
C GLY A 515 23.67 9.21 -15.42
N ILE A 516 23.20 7.97 -15.48
CA ILE A 516 22.57 7.29 -14.33
C ILE A 516 23.61 6.76 -13.35
N GLY A 517 24.81 6.43 -13.84
CA GLY A 517 25.97 6.05 -13.02
C GLY A 517 26.75 7.25 -12.47
N GLN A 518 26.24 8.48 -12.59
CA GLN A 518 26.90 9.66 -12.03
C GLN A 518 27.04 9.54 -10.52
N ARG A 519 28.30 9.37 -10.09
CA ARG A 519 28.68 9.24 -8.70
C ARG A 519 28.30 10.52 -7.92
N PRO A 520 27.52 10.41 -6.84
CA PRO A 520 27.16 11.58 -6.05
C PRO A 520 28.39 12.25 -5.43
N ARG A 521 28.45 13.59 -5.48
CA ARG A 521 29.55 14.36 -4.87
C ARG A 521 29.64 14.04 -3.36
N PRO A 522 30.85 13.88 -2.78
CA PRO A 522 31.01 13.77 -1.33
C PRO A 522 30.51 15.05 -0.64
N MET A 523 29.87 14.92 0.52
CA MET A 523 29.69 16.07 1.41
C MET A 523 30.98 16.35 2.17
N SER A 524 31.28 17.62 2.37
CA SER A 524 32.25 18.08 3.37
C SER A 524 31.70 17.76 4.78
N SER A 525 32.59 17.48 5.74
CA SER A 525 32.16 17.09 7.10
C SER A 525 31.49 18.23 7.88
N GLU A 526 31.61 19.47 7.40
CA GLU A 526 31.06 20.69 8.00
C GLU A 526 29.62 20.99 7.53
N GLU A 527 29.17 20.36 6.42
CA GLU A 527 27.83 20.59 5.84
C GLU A 527 26.72 19.67 6.40
N LEU A 528 27.06 18.77 7.32
CA LEU A 528 26.12 17.85 7.94
C LEU A 528 25.21 18.60 8.93
N PRO A 529 23.87 18.58 8.77
CA PRO A 529 22.97 19.01 9.83
C PRO A 529 23.19 18.13 11.06
N LEU A 530 23.24 18.73 12.25
CA LEU A 530 23.23 18.03 13.52
C LEU A 530 22.04 17.05 13.55
N ALA A 531 22.33 15.76 13.40
CA ALA A 531 21.31 14.74 13.30
C ALA A 531 20.54 14.66 14.63
N SER A 532 19.23 14.92 14.58
CA SER A 532 18.33 14.58 15.68
C SER A 532 18.48 13.08 15.94
N SER A 533 18.93 12.71 17.14
CA SER A 533 19.36 11.34 17.46
C SER A 533 18.25 10.31 17.23
N TRP A 534 18.34 9.58 16.12
CA TRP A 534 17.65 8.31 15.97
C TRP A 534 18.34 7.32 16.92
N ARG A 535 17.75 7.10 18.10
CA ARG A 535 18.26 6.14 19.08
C ARG A 535 18.06 4.72 18.58
N SER A 536 19.05 4.16 17.87
CA SER A 536 19.29 2.72 17.94
C SER A 536 20.04 2.45 19.24
N ASN A 537 19.34 1.88 20.21
CA ASN A 537 19.87 1.65 21.55
C ASN A 537 20.60 0.30 21.59
N ASN A 538 21.77 0.21 20.94
CA ASN A 538 22.66 -0.96 21.03
C ASN A 538 24.13 -0.57 20.82
N SER A 539 24.80 -0.16 21.91
CA SER A 539 26.26 -0.19 22.01
C SER A 539 26.64 -0.76 23.38
N ARG A 540 27.15 -2.01 23.40
CA ARG A 540 27.79 -2.58 24.60
C ARG A 540 28.99 -1.70 24.95
N LYS A 541 29.06 -1.19 26.18
CA LYS A 541 30.32 -0.70 26.77
C LYS A 541 30.93 -1.85 27.57
N SER A 542 32.15 -2.24 27.21
CA SER A 542 33.05 -2.92 28.15
C SER A 542 33.71 -1.87 29.04
N SER A 543 33.97 -2.25 30.29
CA SER A 543 34.99 -1.66 31.17
C SER A 543 36.40 -1.78 30.54
N ALA A 544 37.44 -1.07 30.98
CA ALA A 544 37.64 -0.33 32.24
C ALA A 544 38.55 0.91 32.05
N ASP A 545 39.05 1.43 33.18
CA ASP A 545 40.22 2.32 33.38
C ASP A 545 40.03 3.85 33.37
N THR A 546 39.91 4.38 34.60
CA THR A 546 40.74 5.45 35.25
C THR A 546 41.81 6.16 34.38
N GLU A 547 42.09 7.47 34.49
CA GLU A 547 42.16 8.38 35.67
C GLU A 547 42.26 9.89 35.27
N PHE A 548 42.15 10.83 36.25
CA PHE A 548 42.50 12.28 36.31
C PHE A 548 42.50 13.20 35.03
N SER A 549 41.69 14.26 34.93
CA SER A 549 41.78 15.63 35.55
C SER A 549 42.78 16.61 34.91
N ASP A 550 42.30 17.71 34.30
CA ASP A 550 42.37 19.09 34.84
C ASP A 550 42.02 20.21 33.82
N GLU A 551 41.56 21.36 34.35
CA GLU A 551 41.29 22.62 33.61
C GLU A 551 42.45 23.63 33.71
N SER A 552 42.65 24.44 32.66
CA SER A 552 43.08 25.88 32.69
C SER A 552 43.39 26.36 31.25
N THR A 553 42.71 27.33 30.62
CA THR A 553 42.52 28.78 30.86
C THR A 553 43.71 29.71 30.52
N THR A 554 43.64 30.36 29.35
CA THR A 554 44.13 31.73 29.01
C THR A 554 43.42 32.13 27.69
N ALA A 555 42.61 33.19 27.54
CA ALA A 555 42.86 34.64 27.71
C ALA A 555 44.02 35.15 26.82
N GLU A 556 43.95 36.21 26.02
CA GLU A 556 42.92 37.26 25.77
C GLU A 556 42.57 37.32 24.25
N ARG A 557 42.09 38.38 23.55
CA ARG A 557 41.79 39.81 23.83
C ARG A 557 40.71 40.35 22.85
N VAL A 558 40.33 41.62 22.99
CA VAL A 558 39.24 42.32 22.26
C VAL A 558 39.76 43.52 21.47
N LEU A 559 39.18 43.82 20.28
CA LEU A 559 38.95 45.21 19.86
C LEU A 559 37.81 45.37 18.83
N MET A 560 36.89 46.31 19.09
CA MET A 560 35.88 46.80 18.14
C MET A 560 36.40 47.96 17.30
N LYS A 561 35.79 48.20 16.12
CA LYS A 561 35.48 49.57 15.63
C LYS A 561 34.40 49.56 14.53
N SER A 562 33.40 50.42 14.69
CA SER A 562 32.48 50.89 13.64
C SER A 562 32.99 52.22 13.06
N PRO A 563 32.41 52.75 11.96
CA PRO A 563 31.35 53.75 12.13
C PRO A 563 30.27 53.84 11.01
N SER A 564 29.22 54.62 11.28
CA SER A 564 28.25 55.26 10.35
C SER A 564 28.45 56.82 10.46
N PRO A 565 27.67 57.77 9.87
CA PRO A 565 26.42 57.71 9.05
C PRO A 565 26.35 58.76 7.88
N ALA A 566 25.18 58.95 7.22
CA ALA A 566 24.63 60.24 6.71
C ALA A 566 23.26 60.08 5.95
N LEU A 567 22.55 61.19 5.65
CA LEU A 567 21.12 61.24 5.23
C LEU A 567 20.82 62.17 4.02
N HIS A 568 19.83 61.78 3.18
CA HIS A 568 18.97 62.61 2.27
C HIS A 568 19.62 63.45 1.12
N PRO A 569 18.86 64.06 0.16
CA PRO A 569 17.43 63.97 -0.24
C PRO A 569 17.19 63.63 -1.75
N PRO A 570 15.94 63.63 -2.29
CA PRO A 570 15.62 63.21 -3.68
C PRO A 570 15.28 64.36 -4.67
N GLN A 571 15.33 64.10 -5.99
CA GLN A 571 14.82 65.01 -7.05
C GLN A 571 14.06 64.29 -8.20
N LYS A 572 13.32 65.08 -9.00
CA LYS A 572 12.27 64.71 -9.99
C LYS A 572 12.60 65.21 -11.42
N TYR A 573 11.65 65.02 -12.38
CA TYR A 573 11.51 65.58 -13.76
C TYR A 573 12.17 64.73 -14.86
N LYS A 574 11.65 64.59 -16.10
CA LYS A 574 10.32 64.83 -16.77
C LYS A 574 10.33 63.97 -18.06
N ASP A 575 9.29 63.22 -18.44
CA ASP A 575 8.03 63.60 -19.13
C ASP A 575 8.14 64.00 -20.62
N ARG A 576 7.44 63.24 -21.49
CA ARG A 576 6.91 63.67 -22.80
C ARG A 576 5.84 62.67 -23.31
N GLY A 577 4.60 63.14 -23.51
CA GLY A 577 3.58 62.45 -24.33
C GLY A 577 3.81 62.67 -25.84
N ILE A 578 2.83 62.57 -26.75
CA ILE A 578 1.36 62.47 -26.70
C ILE A 578 0.89 61.84 -28.04
N LEU A 579 -0.23 61.07 -28.11
CA LEU A 579 -1.43 61.34 -28.97
C LEU A 579 -2.38 60.14 -29.18
N HIS A 580 -3.69 60.44 -29.11
CA HIS A 580 -4.86 59.63 -29.52
C HIS A 580 -5.49 60.24 -30.80
N PRO A 581 -6.36 59.53 -31.55
CA PRO A 581 -7.84 59.68 -31.42
C PRO A 581 -8.58 58.31 -31.24
N LYS A 582 -9.72 58.20 -30.50
CA LYS A 582 -11.17 58.40 -30.88
C LYS A 582 -11.65 57.56 -32.08
N ARG A 583 -12.91 57.04 -32.20
CA ARG A 583 -14.18 56.85 -31.42
C ARG A 583 -14.98 55.75 -32.20
N SER A 584 -15.98 55.01 -31.71
CA SER A 584 -17.42 55.38 -31.51
C SER A 584 -18.21 54.11 -31.12
N THR A 585 -18.91 54.02 -29.97
CA THR A 585 -20.36 54.24 -29.69
C THR A 585 -21.32 53.05 -29.93
N ASP A 586 -22.47 53.12 -29.22
CA ASP A 586 -23.71 52.33 -29.28
C ASP A 586 -23.66 50.90 -28.69
N ASP A 587 -24.28 50.52 -27.57
CA ASP A 587 -25.47 50.96 -26.78
C ASP A 587 -26.81 50.31 -27.21
N ARG A 588 -27.35 49.41 -26.34
CA ARG A 588 -28.78 49.28 -25.98
C ARG A 588 -29.12 48.10 -25.05
N SER A 589 -30.28 48.22 -24.42
CA SER A 589 -30.81 47.47 -23.27
C SER A 589 -32.03 46.59 -23.61
N ASP A 590 -32.64 46.03 -22.56
CA ASP A 590 -34.03 45.52 -22.46
C ASP A 590 -34.33 44.14 -23.07
N GLN A 591 -35.32 43.35 -22.64
CA GLN A 591 -36.06 43.06 -21.38
C GLN A 591 -37.25 42.18 -21.83
N SER A 592 -37.79 41.29 -20.98
CA SER A 592 -39.09 40.58 -21.19
C SER A 592 -39.18 39.61 -22.40
N SER A 593 -40.15 38.71 -22.58
CA SER A 593 -41.00 37.93 -21.65
C SER A 593 -41.76 36.81 -22.40
N VAL A 594 -41.82 35.62 -21.80
CA VAL A 594 -43.00 34.72 -21.67
C VAL A 594 -43.91 34.39 -22.91
N LYS A 595 -44.01 33.06 -23.20
CA LYS A 595 -45.19 32.23 -23.64
C LYS A 595 -45.48 31.84 -25.12
N SER A 596 -45.81 30.53 -25.27
CA SER A 596 -46.70 29.85 -26.27
C SER A 596 -46.26 29.80 -27.76
N THR A 597 -46.56 28.78 -28.59
CA THR A 597 -47.41 27.54 -28.48
C THR A 597 -47.06 26.52 -29.60
N ASP A 598 -47.24 25.21 -29.33
CA ASP A 598 -47.78 24.14 -30.22
C ASP A 598 -47.12 23.78 -31.59
N SER A 599 -47.17 22.54 -32.12
CA SER A 599 -47.67 21.21 -31.65
C SER A 599 -47.22 20.04 -32.57
N ASN A 600 -47.60 18.79 -32.18
CA ASN A 600 -47.58 17.51 -32.92
C ASN A 600 -46.23 16.75 -33.07
N SER A 601 -46.16 15.41 -32.92
CA SER A 601 -47.21 14.37 -32.70
C SER A 601 -46.76 13.16 -31.85
N TYR A 602 -47.75 12.47 -31.27
CA TYR A 602 -47.70 11.25 -30.40
C TYR A 602 -48.06 9.97 -31.22
N PRO A 603 -48.06 8.69 -30.72
CA PRO A 603 -48.43 8.27 -29.34
C PRO A 603 -47.71 7.06 -28.69
N SER A 604 -48.00 6.85 -27.40
CA SER A 604 -47.83 5.59 -26.65
C SER A 604 -48.78 5.59 -25.43
N PRO A 605 -49.44 4.47 -25.05
CA PRO A 605 -50.51 4.48 -24.05
C PRO A 605 -50.14 3.94 -22.65
N CYS A 606 -50.68 4.61 -21.62
CA CYS A 606 -51.25 4.09 -20.36
C CYS A 606 -50.41 3.22 -19.39
N ALA A 607 -50.75 3.08 -18.11
CA ALA A 607 -51.39 3.97 -17.11
C ALA A 607 -51.24 3.26 -15.74
N SER A 608 -51.18 4.01 -14.63
CA SER A 608 -51.16 3.44 -13.27
C SER A 608 -52.48 3.70 -12.54
N PRO A 609 -52.86 2.86 -11.55
CA PRO A 609 -53.70 3.30 -10.45
C PRO A 609 -53.03 3.13 -9.06
N SER A 610 -53.53 3.93 -8.11
CA SER A 610 -53.13 3.98 -6.69
C SER A 610 -54.23 3.37 -5.77
N PRO A 611 -54.03 3.21 -4.44
CA PRO A 611 -54.72 2.19 -3.65
C PRO A 611 -56.00 2.66 -2.91
N PRO A 612 -56.80 1.73 -2.35
CA PRO A 612 -57.79 2.01 -1.30
C PRO A 612 -57.28 1.66 0.11
N SER A 613 -57.97 2.17 1.14
CA SER A 613 -57.60 2.09 2.55
C SER A 613 -58.57 1.28 3.43
N SER A 614 -58.00 0.61 4.45
CA SER A 614 -58.61 0.24 5.76
C SER A 614 -59.90 -0.61 5.81
N GLY A 615 -59.77 -1.84 6.32
CA GLY A 615 -60.86 -2.68 6.82
C GLY A 615 -60.34 -3.85 7.68
N LYS A 616 -60.95 -4.14 8.83
CA LYS A 616 -60.49 -5.12 9.84
C LYS A 616 -60.67 -6.58 9.38
N GLY A 617 -59.79 -7.49 9.81
CA GLY A 617 -60.08 -8.94 9.79
C GLY A 617 -58.85 -9.84 9.97
N SER A 618 -58.73 -10.48 11.12
CA SER A 618 -57.70 -11.51 11.37
C SER A 618 -58.05 -12.84 10.70
N LYS A 619 -57.13 -13.42 9.92
CA LYS A 619 -56.92 -14.88 9.80
C LYS A 619 -55.61 -15.15 9.05
N SER A 620 -54.76 -15.99 9.63
CA SER A 620 -53.57 -16.54 8.97
C SER A 620 -53.98 -17.47 7.82
N PRO A 621 -53.40 -17.36 6.62
CA PRO A 621 -53.62 -18.34 5.58
C PRO A 621 -52.95 -19.68 5.96
N SER A 622 -53.69 -20.78 5.82
CA SER A 622 -53.15 -22.13 5.96
C SER A 622 -52.14 -22.43 4.84
N PRO A 623 -51.10 -23.27 5.10
CA PRO A 623 -50.07 -23.54 4.11
C PRO A 623 -50.63 -24.30 2.91
N ARG A 624 -50.34 -23.81 1.71
CA ARG A 624 -50.62 -24.52 0.45
C ARG A 624 -49.51 -25.57 0.24
N PRO A 625 -49.85 -26.83 -0.09
CA PRO A 625 -48.83 -27.84 -0.38
C PRO A 625 -48.00 -27.44 -1.61
N ASN A 626 -46.72 -27.81 -1.63
CA ASN A 626 -45.70 -27.54 -2.67
C ASN A 626 -45.09 -26.12 -2.78
N MET A 627 -45.20 -25.23 -1.79
CA MET A 627 -44.35 -24.02 -1.76
C MET A 627 -42.98 -24.32 -1.11
N PRO A 628 -41.84 -23.94 -1.72
CA PRO A 628 -40.50 -24.29 -1.23
C PRO A 628 -40.16 -23.62 0.11
N ILE A 629 -39.15 -24.13 0.81
CA ILE A 629 -38.52 -23.49 1.98
C ILE A 629 -37.24 -22.79 1.53
N ARG A 630 -36.98 -21.58 2.02
CA ARG A 630 -35.79 -20.78 1.66
C ARG A 630 -34.98 -20.39 2.89
N TYR A 631 -33.66 -20.31 2.72
CA TYR A 631 -32.70 -20.11 3.81
C TYR A 631 -31.75 -18.95 3.48
N PHE A 632 -31.57 -18.03 4.42
CA PHE A 632 -30.71 -16.86 4.24
C PHE A 632 -29.73 -16.67 5.40
N ILE A 633 -28.50 -16.24 5.09
CA ILE A 633 -27.54 -15.76 6.08
C ILE A 633 -27.73 -14.25 6.29
N MET A 634 -28.03 -13.86 7.53
CA MET A 634 -28.11 -12.47 7.94
C MET A 634 -26.84 -12.09 8.71
N LYS A 635 -26.12 -11.05 8.25
CA LYS A 635 -24.86 -10.61 8.88
C LYS A 635 -25.07 -9.31 9.66
N SER A 636 -24.76 -9.35 10.96
CA SER A 636 -24.75 -8.15 11.82
C SER A 636 -23.33 -7.63 12.04
N SER A 637 -23.19 -6.31 12.21
CA SER A 637 -21.91 -5.67 12.57
C SER A 637 -21.63 -5.62 14.08
N ASN A 638 -22.60 -5.97 14.92
CA ASN A 638 -22.46 -6.07 16.37
C ASN A 638 -23.38 -7.17 16.96
N LEU A 639 -23.12 -7.57 18.21
CA LEU A 639 -23.97 -8.51 18.94
C LEU A 639 -25.26 -7.86 19.45
N ARG A 640 -25.23 -6.56 19.78
CA ARG A 640 -26.36 -5.82 20.37
C ARG A 640 -27.63 -5.82 19.50
N ASN A 641 -27.48 -5.74 18.18
CA ASN A 641 -28.59 -5.88 17.24
C ASN A 641 -29.29 -7.24 17.44
N LEU A 642 -28.52 -8.30 17.67
CA LEU A 642 -29.06 -9.63 17.87
C LEU A 642 -29.84 -9.75 19.18
N GLU A 643 -29.31 -9.18 20.27
CA GLU A 643 -30.00 -9.12 21.56
C GLU A 643 -31.36 -8.40 21.43
N ILE A 644 -31.38 -7.25 20.74
CA ILE A 644 -32.61 -6.49 20.44
C ILE A 644 -33.59 -7.35 19.63
N SER A 645 -33.11 -8.12 18.64
CA SER A 645 -33.92 -9.04 17.84
C SER A 645 -34.52 -10.17 18.67
N GLN A 646 -33.70 -10.80 19.52
CA GLN A 646 -34.10 -11.92 20.37
C GLN A 646 -35.05 -11.52 21.51
N GLN A 647 -35.03 -10.24 21.90
CA GLN A 647 -35.94 -9.64 22.89
C GLN A 647 -37.24 -9.14 22.26
N LYS A 648 -37.17 -8.39 21.14
CA LYS A 648 -38.32 -7.71 20.54
C LYS A 648 -39.00 -8.48 19.40
N GLY A 649 -38.44 -9.62 18.95
CA GLY A 649 -38.99 -10.43 17.87
C GLY A 649 -39.01 -9.72 16.51
N ILE A 650 -38.03 -8.84 16.26
CA ILE A 650 -37.95 -8.01 15.05
C ILE A 650 -36.54 -7.95 14.46
N TRP A 651 -36.44 -7.82 13.15
CA TRP A 651 -35.20 -7.56 12.43
C TRP A 651 -35.35 -6.40 11.45
N SER A 652 -34.22 -5.85 11.02
CA SER A 652 -34.13 -4.92 9.90
C SER A 652 -32.86 -5.20 9.11
N THR A 653 -32.92 -5.08 7.79
CA THR A 653 -31.79 -5.32 6.88
C THR A 653 -31.56 -4.11 5.97
N THR A 654 -30.61 -4.20 5.05
CA THR A 654 -30.33 -3.16 4.06
C THR A 654 -31.43 -3.12 2.98
N PRO A 655 -31.76 -1.94 2.40
CA PRO A 655 -32.77 -1.82 1.34
C PRO A 655 -32.54 -2.71 0.10
N SER A 656 -31.30 -3.13 -0.16
CA SER A 656 -30.97 -4.11 -1.21
C SER A 656 -31.51 -5.51 -0.93
N ASN A 657 -31.62 -5.89 0.35
CA ASN A 657 -32.06 -7.23 0.76
C ASN A 657 -33.58 -7.32 0.92
N GLU A 658 -34.26 -6.20 1.17
CA GLU A 658 -35.72 -6.16 1.40
C GLU A 658 -36.52 -6.81 0.28
N ARG A 659 -36.23 -6.45 -0.98
CA ARG A 659 -36.91 -7.00 -2.16
C ARG A 659 -36.74 -8.52 -2.25
N LYS A 660 -35.57 -9.03 -1.86
CA LYS A 660 -35.25 -10.46 -1.94
C LYS A 660 -35.98 -11.24 -0.83
N LEU A 661 -35.99 -10.71 0.39
CA LEU A 661 -36.65 -11.34 1.54
C LEU A 661 -38.18 -11.28 1.44
N ASN A 662 -38.77 -10.14 1.03
CA ASN A 662 -40.22 -10.05 0.80
C ASN A 662 -40.66 -10.99 -0.32
N ARG A 663 -39.90 -11.03 -1.43
CA ARG A 663 -40.17 -11.98 -2.52
C ARG A 663 -40.12 -13.44 -2.03
N ALA A 664 -39.10 -13.80 -1.24
CA ALA A 664 -39.04 -15.12 -0.61
C ALA A 664 -40.24 -15.37 0.31
N PHE A 665 -40.65 -14.39 1.12
CA PHE A 665 -41.79 -14.52 2.05
C PHE A 665 -43.13 -14.74 1.33
N TRP A 666 -43.34 -14.17 0.15
CA TRP A 666 -44.56 -14.39 -0.64
C TRP A 666 -44.50 -15.65 -1.53
N GLU A 667 -43.31 -16.06 -1.99
CA GLU A 667 -43.12 -17.20 -2.92
C GLU A 667 -42.75 -18.53 -2.21
N SER A 668 -42.82 -18.62 -0.88
CA SER A 668 -42.33 -19.79 -0.12
C SER A 668 -43.21 -20.12 1.08
N SER A 669 -43.20 -21.39 1.50
CA SER A 669 -43.94 -21.86 2.68
C SER A 669 -43.28 -21.39 3.99
N MET A 670 -41.96 -21.23 3.98
CA MET A 670 -41.18 -20.79 5.13
C MET A 670 -39.87 -20.10 4.68
N VAL A 671 -39.47 -19.06 5.39
CA VAL A 671 -38.18 -18.38 5.20
C VAL A 671 -37.39 -18.40 6.50
N TYR A 672 -36.29 -19.13 6.52
CA TYR A 672 -35.36 -19.20 7.64
C TYR A 672 -34.21 -18.21 7.50
N LEU A 673 -33.88 -17.55 8.60
CA LEU A 673 -32.81 -16.55 8.70
C LEU A 673 -31.80 -17.02 9.76
N VAL A 674 -30.59 -17.34 9.32
CA VAL A 674 -29.48 -17.75 10.19
C VAL A 674 -28.57 -16.56 10.43
N PHE A 675 -28.37 -16.18 11.69
CA PHE A 675 -27.67 -14.95 12.02
C PHE A 675 -26.19 -15.19 12.32
N SER A 676 -25.35 -14.24 11.93
CA SER A 676 -23.93 -14.26 12.25
C SER A 676 -23.36 -12.84 12.38
N VAL A 677 -22.66 -12.59 13.47
CA VAL A 677 -22.06 -11.31 13.85
C VAL A 677 -20.62 -11.28 13.34
N GLN A 678 -20.26 -10.17 12.69
CA GLN A 678 -18.94 -9.97 12.11
C GLN A 678 -17.84 -10.13 13.18
N GLY A 679 -16.92 -11.07 12.96
CA GLY A 679 -15.81 -11.36 13.87
C GLY A 679 -16.12 -12.35 15.00
N SER A 680 -17.36 -12.82 15.17
CA SER A 680 -17.72 -13.75 16.25
C SER A 680 -17.16 -15.16 16.09
N GLY A 681 -16.86 -15.62 14.87
CA GLY A 681 -16.46 -17.01 14.59
C GLY A 681 -17.60 -18.05 14.72
N HIS A 682 -18.84 -17.59 14.89
CA HIS A 682 -20.01 -18.42 15.17
C HIS A 682 -21.22 -17.96 14.33
N PHE A 683 -22.21 -18.85 14.20
CA PHE A 683 -23.61 -18.44 13.96
C PHE A 683 -24.31 -18.29 15.31
N GLN A 684 -25.13 -17.26 15.50
CA GLN A 684 -25.79 -16.94 16.77
C GLN A 684 -27.28 -17.33 16.73
N GLY A 685 -27.55 -18.59 16.38
CA GLY A 685 -28.90 -19.10 16.20
C GLY A 685 -29.61 -18.65 14.92
N PHE A 686 -30.90 -18.98 14.84
CA PHE A 686 -31.73 -18.75 13.67
C PHE A 686 -33.21 -18.51 14.03
N SER A 687 -33.92 -17.84 13.12
CA SER A 687 -35.35 -17.52 13.21
C SER A 687 -36.09 -17.90 11.94
N ARG A 688 -37.42 -17.92 12.00
CA ARG A 688 -38.28 -17.78 10.80
C ARG A 688 -38.77 -16.35 10.64
N MET A 689 -38.95 -15.91 9.40
CA MET A 689 -39.61 -14.64 9.08
C MET A 689 -41.13 -14.79 9.30
N SER A 690 -41.74 -13.89 10.07
CA SER A 690 -43.17 -13.98 10.45
C SER A 690 -44.01 -12.77 10.02
N SER A 691 -43.40 -11.77 9.38
CA SER A 691 -44.10 -10.76 8.58
C SER A 691 -43.26 -10.36 7.37
N GLU A 692 -43.91 -9.75 6.38
CA GLU A 692 -43.21 -8.94 5.38
C GLU A 692 -42.53 -7.72 6.00
N ILE A 693 -41.64 -7.09 5.23
CA ILE A 693 -40.90 -5.89 5.61
C ILE A 693 -41.76 -4.65 5.41
N GLY A 694 -42.16 -4.04 6.53
CA GLY A 694 -42.96 -2.82 6.57
C GLY A 694 -42.14 -1.56 6.28
N ARG A 695 -42.81 -0.41 6.17
CA ARG A 695 -42.17 0.89 5.90
C ARG A 695 -41.62 1.58 7.16
N GLU A 696 -41.94 1.06 8.33
CA GLU A 696 -41.52 1.60 9.63
C GLU A 696 -40.05 1.31 9.91
N LYS A 697 -39.35 2.28 10.52
CA LYS A 697 -37.97 2.14 10.96
C LYS A 697 -37.92 2.22 12.48
N SER A 698 -37.34 1.22 13.15
CA SER A 698 -37.08 1.32 14.59
C SER A 698 -35.84 2.19 14.85
N GLN A 699 -35.94 3.04 15.87
CA GLN A 699 -34.86 3.89 16.35
C GLN A 699 -33.85 3.13 17.25
N ASP A 700 -34.16 1.89 17.64
CA ASP A 700 -33.29 1.05 18.50
C ASP A 700 -32.00 0.64 17.76
N TRP A 701 -32.08 0.49 16.44
CA TRP A 701 -30.96 0.09 15.60
C TRP A 701 -30.07 1.30 15.32
N GLY A 702 -29.00 1.48 16.10
CA GLY A 702 -28.08 2.64 16.04
C GLY A 702 -27.24 2.80 14.76
N SER A 703 -27.72 2.30 13.61
CA SER A 703 -27.08 2.38 12.29
C SER A 703 -27.97 3.08 11.26
N ALA A 704 -27.60 4.30 10.89
CA ALA A 704 -28.19 5.01 9.76
C ALA A 704 -27.85 4.28 8.45
N GLY A 705 -28.80 3.50 7.92
CA GLY A 705 -28.62 2.70 6.70
C GLY A 705 -29.49 1.43 6.64
N LEU A 706 -30.09 1.02 7.77
CA LEU A 706 -31.11 -0.02 7.78
C LEU A 706 -32.44 0.49 7.22
N GLY A 707 -33.19 -0.44 6.63
CA GLY A 707 -34.46 -0.22 5.96
C GLY A 707 -35.65 -0.39 6.89
N GLY A 708 -36.69 -1.03 6.40
CA GLY A 708 -37.90 -1.39 7.13
C GLY A 708 -37.65 -2.44 8.22
N VAL A 709 -38.56 -2.48 9.19
CA VAL A 709 -38.62 -3.52 10.23
C VAL A 709 -39.60 -4.62 9.83
N PHE A 710 -39.27 -5.86 10.18
CA PHE A 710 -40.14 -7.02 10.03
C PHE A 710 -40.06 -7.93 11.26
N LYS A 711 -41.09 -8.75 11.47
CA LYS A 711 -41.16 -9.69 12.58
C LYS A 711 -40.38 -10.97 12.27
N VAL A 712 -39.67 -11.46 13.28
CA VAL A 712 -38.94 -12.72 13.25
C VAL A 712 -39.23 -13.52 14.51
N GLU A 713 -39.43 -14.82 14.34
CA GLU A 713 -39.67 -15.76 15.43
C GLU A 713 -38.45 -16.64 15.61
N TRP A 714 -37.76 -16.43 16.73
CA TRP A 714 -36.50 -17.12 17.06
C TRP A 714 -36.75 -18.56 17.48
N ILE A 715 -36.06 -19.49 16.82
CA ILE A 715 -36.23 -20.95 17.04
C ILE A 715 -35.05 -21.51 17.83
N ARG A 716 -33.82 -21.10 17.48
CA ARG A 716 -32.60 -21.36 18.26
C ARG A 716 -31.88 -20.05 18.53
N LYS A 717 -31.37 -19.86 19.74
CA LYS A 717 -30.64 -18.66 20.19
C LYS A 717 -29.18 -18.97 20.57
N GLU A 718 -28.84 -20.26 20.61
CA GLU A 718 -27.55 -20.82 20.98
C GLU A 718 -26.50 -20.57 19.90
N ASN A 719 -25.23 -20.47 20.30
CA ASN A 719 -24.11 -20.28 19.37
C ASN A 719 -23.67 -21.61 18.75
N LEU A 720 -23.57 -21.66 17.42
CA LEU A 720 -22.92 -22.74 16.67
C LEU A 720 -21.56 -22.25 16.17
N PRO A 721 -20.43 -22.77 16.69
CA PRO A 721 -19.10 -22.41 16.21
C PRO A 721 -18.90 -22.82 14.73
N PHE A 722 -18.27 -21.96 13.92
CA PHE A 722 -18.15 -22.22 12.47
C PHE A 722 -17.47 -23.54 12.12
N GLN A 723 -16.59 -24.06 12.98
CA GLN A 723 -15.91 -25.35 12.79
C GLN A 723 -16.89 -26.51 12.53
N PHE A 724 -18.07 -26.50 13.16
CA PHE A 724 -19.09 -27.53 12.95
C PHE A 724 -19.69 -27.48 11.54
N ALA A 725 -19.72 -26.31 10.90
CA ALA A 725 -20.24 -26.10 9.55
C ALA A 725 -19.14 -26.07 8.47
N HIS A 726 -17.87 -26.38 8.79
CA HIS A 726 -16.76 -26.30 7.84
C HIS A 726 -16.88 -27.19 6.60
N HIS A 727 -17.68 -28.26 6.69
CA HIS A 727 -17.95 -29.20 5.61
C HIS A 727 -19.10 -28.75 4.68
N LEU A 728 -19.91 -27.78 5.10
CA LEU A 728 -21.03 -27.28 4.31
C LEU A 728 -20.56 -26.23 3.30
N LEU A 729 -20.71 -26.55 2.02
CA LEU A 729 -20.46 -25.66 0.88
C LEU A 729 -21.81 -25.23 0.28
N ASN A 730 -21.92 -24.00 -0.21
CA ASN A 730 -23.14 -23.49 -0.84
C ASN A 730 -22.94 -23.33 -2.36
N PRO A 731 -23.55 -24.17 -3.22
CA PRO A 731 -23.48 -24.02 -4.67
C PRO A 731 -23.94 -22.65 -5.17
N TRP A 732 -24.93 -22.04 -4.50
CA TRP A 732 -25.48 -20.72 -4.85
C TRP A 732 -24.57 -19.54 -4.41
N ASN A 733 -23.31 -19.83 -4.04
CA ASN A 733 -22.26 -18.86 -3.70
C ASN A 733 -20.88 -19.38 -4.17
N ASP A 734 -20.78 -19.88 -5.40
CA ASP A 734 -19.55 -20.43 -6.01
C ASP A 734 -18.91 -21.57 -5.19
N ASN A 735 -19.73 -22.48 -4.63
CA ASN A 735 -19.30 -23.57 -3.72
C ASN A 735 -18.46 -23.12 -2.51
N LYS A 736 -18.59 -21.86 -2.06
CA LYS A 736 -17.91 -21.39 -0.85
C LYS A 736 -18.55 -21.99 0.41
N LYS A 737 -17.73 -22.19 1.45
CA LYS A 737 -18.18 -22.57 2.79
C LYS A 737 -19.27 -21.63 3.29
N VAL A 738 -20.32 -22.16 3.91
CA VAL A 738 -21.52 -21.39 4.28
C VAL A 738 -21.22 -20.20 5.20
N GLN A 739 -20.21 -20.31 6.08
CA GLN A 739 -19.71 -19.21 6.91
C GLN A 739 -19.23 -17.97 6.10
N ILE A 740 -18.71 -18.19 4.88
CA ILE A 740 -18.20 -17.19 3.92
C ILE A 740 -19.36 -16.63 3.07
N SER A 741 -20.42 -16.21 3.76
CA SER A 741 -21.63 -15.63 3.19
C SER A 741 -21.73 -14.13 3.47
N ARG A 742 -22.32 -13.37 2.52
CA ARG A 742 -22.66 -11.95 2.66
C ARG A 742 -23.99 -11.79 3.41
N ASP A 743 -24.33 -10.57 3.85
CA ASP A 743 -25.68 -10.28 4.36
C ASP A 743 -26.73 -10.49 3.27
N GLY A 744 -27.80 -11.23 3.55
CA GLY A 744 -28.83 -11.59 2.58
C GLY A 744 -28.40 -12.65 1.55
N GLN A 745 -27.25 -13.31 1.76
CA GLN A 745 -26.86 -14.46 0.94
C GLN A 745 -27.86 -15.60 1.18
N GLU A 746 -28.30 -16.22 0.10
CA GLU A 746 -29.22 -17.36 0.15
C GLU A 746 -28.43 -18.66 0.05
N LEU A 747 -28.95 -19.69 0.72
CA LEU A 747 -28.42 -21.05 0.69
C LEU A 747 -29.35 -21.95 -0.12
N GLU A 748 -28.75 -22.88 -0.85
CA GLU A 748 -29.47 -24.01 -1.42
C GLU A 748 -30.25 -24.78 -0.31
N PRO A 749 -31.48 -25.26 -0.56
CA PRO A 749 -32.33 -25.85 0.48
C PRO A 749 -31.68 -26.98 1.29
N GLN A 750 -31.00 -27.94 0.64
CA GLN A 750 -30.31 -29.03 1.35
C GLN A 750 -29.18 -28.51 2.25
N VAL A 751 -28.41 -27.53 1.79
CA VAL A 751 -27.33 -26.90 2.56
C VAL A 751 -27.88 -26.08 3.73
N GLY A 752 -29.01 -25.40 3.52
CA GLY A 752 -29.72 -24.66 4.56
C GLY A 752 -30.29 -25.58 5.64
N GLU A 753 -30.93 -26.68 5.25
CA GLU A 753 -31.47 -27.69 6.15
C GLU A 753 -30.36 -28.38 6.98
N GLN A 754 -29.29 -28.84 6.33
CA GLN A 754 -28.12 -29.42 7.01
C GLN A 754 -27.49 -28.45 8.00
N LEU A 755 -27.42 -27.14 7.68
CA LEU A 755 -26.92 -26.13 8.61
C LEU A 755 -27.80 -26.00 9.86
N LEU A 756 -29.14 -26.06 9.74
CA LEU A 756 -30.03 -25.99 10.90
C LEU A 756 -29.91 -27.23 11.79
N GLN A 757 -29.79 -28.43 11.20
CA GLN A 757 -29.60 -29.70 11.93
C GLN A 757 -28.34 -29.73 12.80
N LEU A 758 -27.32 -28.90 12.51
CA LEU A 758 -26.12 -28.82 13.36
C LEU A 758 -26.41 -28.28 14.77
N TRP A 759 -27.49 -27.52 15.00
CA TRP A 759 -27.91 -27.13 16.35
C TRP A 759 -28.47 -28.29 17.18
N GLU A 760 -28.98 -29.35 16.55
CA GLU A 760 -29.47 -30.55 17.24
C GLU A 760 -28.33 -31.46 17.69
N ARG A 761 -27.13 -31.26 17.13
CA ARG A 761 -25.89 -32.00 17.45
C ARG A 761 -24.97 -31.24 18.41
N LEU A 762 -25.38 -30.07 18.90
CA LEU A 762 -24.67 -29.39 19.99
C LEU A 762 -24.83 -30.22 21.26
N PRO A 763 -23.74 -30.55 21.98
CA PRO A 763 -23.85 -31.22 23.28
C PRO A 763 -24.64 -30.30 24.24
N LEU A 764 -25.59 -30.89 24.96
CA LEU A 764 -26.35 -30.22 26.02
C LEU A 764 -25.37 -29.75 27.11
N GLY A 765 -24.98 -28.46 27.04
CA GLY A 765 -24.04 -27.88 27.97
C GLY A 765 -24.58 -27.87 29.40
N GLU A 766 -23.73 -28.29 30.34
CA GLU A 766 -24.01 -28.19 31.77
C GLU A 766 -24.36 -26.75 32.16
N LYS A 767 -25.34 -26.60 33.07
CA LYS A 767 -25.64 -25.33 33.70
C LYS A 767 -24.49 -24.93 34.62
N THR A 768 -23.56 -24.10 34.15
CA THR A 768 -22.70 -23.31 35.04
C THR A 768 -23.44 -22.04 35.46
N THR A 769 -24.15 -22.18 36.57
CA THR A 769 -24.57 -21.06 37.42
C THR A 769 -23.35 -20.36 38.02
N THR A 770 -23.27 -19.04 37.85
CA THR A 770 -22.64 -18.13 38.81
C THR A 770 -23.28 -16.74 38.62
N ASP A 771 -23.67 -16.13 39.74
CA ASP A 771 -24.35 -14.84 39.82
C ASP A 771 -23.44 -13.62 39.51
#